data_AF-A0A8R2AP86-F1
#
_entry.id   AF-A0A8R2AP86-F1
#
_cell.length_a   1.000
_cell.length_b   1.000
_cell.length_c   1.000
_cell.angle_alpha   90.00
_cell.angle_beta   90.00
_cell.angle_gamma   90.00
#
_symmetry.space_group_name_H-M   'P 1'
#
loop_
_entity.id
_entity.type
_entity.pdbx_description
1 polymer ?
#
loop_
_entity_poly.entity_id
_entity_poly.type
_entity_poly.pdbx_seq_one_letter_code
_entity_poly.pdbx_strand_id
1 'polypeptide(L)'
;MSIPERMIRQGSIDDINAQQYLKISNYEDTVRQLDICYAIVKRQLLRFQSPITGLFPVLSTEFEIGSVRDSIYCAAAVWGLYQAYRRIDDDRGKSHELGQSTVKCMRGILECWIKQAPRVEAFKTRQSAAHALHVKFHLTTGEPVLTDDQYHHLQIDVVSLYLLFLVQMITSGLQIIYTQDEVAFVQNLVYYVERAYRTPDYGMWERGSKYNDGKPEIHASSIGMAKAALEAINGCNLFGDKGASWSVVYVDIDAHNRNRSIFETMLPRESSSKGVDAALLPTISFPAFATHEEHLVQLTKTNIVRRLQGKYGFKRFSRDGYKCVLEDPDRRYYHEGELKNFDGLESEWPLFYVMMIIDGVFRTLPDQVEEFQKLLKARIFMDEHGDPVIPWYYYIPKESVENERNEPNSTWKVPSSHPGDENKAGLFLWGQSLFVLAQLLTGGLLHVNELDPIRRYLPSYNRPRRAGRYSAFQGIATDLVVQVVLIAESMRLQAMMGTYGIQTQTPHEVEPVQICSSTQLVHVYRELGVCKKLKLTGRPIRPIGSLGTSKIYRVCGMTVLCYPLIFEVSEFYLYRDMALLIDDIKTELQFVGKYWRLSGRPTVCLLVREEHMRDPHFKQMLDLFAMLKKGYCDGVKVRLGRLQNLISSSCMEHLDFMSQGDFPSEMFTQFKQLEHEYIGYQSLTDVPRTLTYREETVSLEAYKHKSTPDVVEALRTTDNIFAQCQLWGILLDREGPMYEVNGTNALAALKSLYHSAGGLRHWRAVRYCSSLLSHTVDSISPFITTVLVNGKQLTVGVIGQKETVFDKPMTPGEIQSVMYSTIQPYDIIGAVLQQEIVLYCGRLIGTNPDIFRGILKIRVGWVLEAIRYYLQLFPGEARAACVESLSPYRLRTLLQRVLTVSDWADERGLTPLQRRQLEGCLCRVPKHFYIQVWDILLRTPKGIIIQGQCIPAEPTLVNMSRSELSFALVVESALVGVGGAARRQLCVELLCVLATILRRNPELRLQHSLDLDALLDDAHATYRKDCGSDAEPGLSTATAALAAGHLARAVVNAVLRGAAADLVPADRPACLVA
;
A
#
# COMPACT_ATOMS: atom_id res chain seq x y z
N MET A 1 -26.04 -15.33 -47.92
CA MET A 1 -26.18 -14.27 -48.95
C MET A 1 -27.25 -13.32 -48.45
N SER A 2 -26.84 -12.15 -47.96
CA SER A 2 -27.70 -11.12 -47.37
C SER A 2 -27.43 -9.79 -48.08
N ILE A 3 -28.53 -9.12 -48.42
CA ILE A 3 -28.69 -7.97 -49.32
C ILE A 3 -28.03 -6.70 -48.72
N PRO A 4 -27.47 -5.78 -49.53
CA PRO A 4 -26.91 -4.52 -49.04
C PRO A 4 -28.00 -3.45 -48.87
N GLU A 5 -28.04 -2.82 -47.69
CA GLU A 5 -28.91 -1.67 -47.41
C GLU A 5 -28.39 -0.37 -48.05
N ARG A 6 -29.35 0.46 -48.45
CA ARG A 6 -29.28 1.57 -49.39
C ARG A 6 -28.54 2.80 -48.84
N MET A 7 -27.78 3.44 -49.73
CA MET A 7 -27.32 4.83 -49.61
C MET A 7 -28.52 5.79 -49.47
N ILE A 8 -28.54 6.56 -48.38
CA ILE A 8 -29.52 7.63 -48.14
C ILE A 8 -29.10 8.87 -48.97
N ARG A 9 -30.03 9.41 -49.76
CA ARG A 9 -29.89 10.64 -50.55
C ARG A 9 -29.65 11.87 -49.66
N GLN A 10 -28.78 12.77 -50.09
CA GLN A 10 -28.56 14.10 -49.52
C GLN A 10 -29.84 14.97 -49.63
N GLY A 11 -30.18 15.66 -48.53
CA GLY A 11 -31.32 16.58 -48.43
C GLY A 11 -31.14 17.86 -49.25
N SER A 12 -32.28 18.47 -49.59
CA SER A 12 -32.42 19.68 -50.41
C SER A 12 -31.92 20.94 -49.68
N ILE A 13 -31.66 22.02 -50.42
CA ILE A 13 -31.26 23.35 -49.89
C ILE A 13 -32.27 23.90 -48.86
N ASP A 14 -33.53 23.46 -48.89
CA ASP A 14 -34.53 23.81 -47.86
C ASP A 14 -34.31 23.11 -46.50
N ASP A 15 -33.68 21.93 -46.47
CA ASP A 15 -33.28 21.24 -45.22
C ASP A 15 -32.09 21.94 -44.54
N ILE A 16 -31.28 22.67 -45.31
CA ILE A 16 -30.12 23.43 -44.79
C ILE A 16 -30.60 24.65 -44.02
N ASN A 17 -31.67 25.32 -44.48
CA ASN A 17 -32.29 26.41 -43.74
C ASN A 17 -32.95 25.89 -42.46
N ALA A 18 -33.68 24.77 -42.50
CA ALA A 18 -34.26 24.17 -41.29
C ALA A 18 -33.21 23.67 -40.29
N GLN A 19 -32.08 23.11 -40.75
CA GLN A 19 -30.95 22.72 -39.91
C GLN A 19 -30.15 23.90 -39.36
N GLN A 20 -30.07 25.02 -40.09
CA GLN A 20 -29.55 26.28 -39.56
C GLN A 20 -30.47 26.86 -38.48
N TYR A 21 -31.79 26.87 -38.69
CA TYR A 21 -32.75 27.28 -37.65
C TYR A 21 -32.77 26.33 -36.44
N LEU A 22 -32.58 25.01 -36.63
CA LEU A 22 -32.40 24.03 -35.53
C LEU A 22 -31.04 24.17 -34.83
N LYS A 23 -29.95 24.50 -35.53
CA LYS A 23 -28.66 24.83 -34.91
C LYS A 23 -28.67 26.18 -34.18
N ILE A 24 -29.39 27.17 -34.70
CA ILE A 24 -29.53 28.51 -34.09
C ILE A 24 -30.46 28.46 -32.88
N SER A 25 -31.60 27.76 -32.95
CA SER A 25 -32.48 27.53 -31.79
C SER A 25 -31.78 26.73 -30.70
N ASN A 26 -31.07 25.66 -31.06
CA ASN A 26 -30.29 24.87 -30.11
C ASN A 26 -29.07 25.66 -29.56
N TYR A 27 -28.51 26.61 -30.33
CA TYR A 27 -27.46 27.52 -29.88
C TYR A 27 -27.97 28.55 -28.88
N GLU A 28 -29.07 29.25 -29.19
CA GLU A 28 -29.70 30.22 -28.28
C GLU A 28 -30.16 29.56 -26.99
N ASP A 29 -30.75 28.36 -27.06
CA ASP A 29 -31.14 27.57 -25.89
C ASP A 29 -29.92 27.12 -25.07
N THR A 30 -28.84 26.67 -25.74
CA THR A 30 -27.57 26.31 -25.07
C THR A 30 -26.97 27.52 -24.35
N VAL A 31 -26.90 28.68 -25.00
CA VAL A 31 -26.40 29.93 -24.41
C VAL A 31 -27.28 30.35 -23.24
N ARG A 32 -28.60 30.27 -23.37
CA ARG A 32 -29.54 30.57 -22.27
C ARG A 32 -29.33 29.66 -21.08
N GLN A 33 -29.17 28.35 -21.29
CA GLN A 33 -28.93 27.39 -20.22
C GLN A 33 -27.58 27.62 -19.53
N LEU A 34 -26.53 27.91 -20.30
CA LEU A 34 -25.23 28.28 -19.74
C LEU A 34 -25.29 29.58 -18.95
N ASP A 35 -26.07 30.56 -19.40
CA ASP A 35 -26.26 31.83 -18.69
C ASP A 35 -26.98 31.65 -17.36
N ILE A 36 -27.91 30.69 -17.26
CA ILE A 36 -28.50 30.27 -15.98
C ILE A 36 -27.42 29.68 -15.07
N CYS A 37 -26.61 28.74 -15.57
CA CYS A 37 -25.51 28.15 -14.80
C CYS A 37 -24.47 29.21 -14.36
N TYR A 38 -24.15 30.16 -15.23
CA TYR A 38 -23.25 31.27 -14.93
C TYR A 38 -23.81 32.17 -13.82
N ALA A 39 -25.11 32.46 -13.87
CA ALA A 39 -25.77 33.23 -12.83
C ALA A 39 -25.72 32.51 -11.46
N ILE A 40 -25.95 31.20 -11.44
CA ILE A 40 -25.80 30.35 -10.24
C ILE A 40 -24.35 30.38 -9.74
N VAL A 41 -23.37 30.11 -10.60
CA VAL A 41 -21.93 30.13 -10.23
C VAL A 41 -21.51 31.50 -9.69
N LYS A 42 -22.00 32.60 -10.27
CA LYS A 42 -21.75 33.96 -9.78
C LYS A 42 -22.31 34.19 -8.38
N ARG A 43 -23.57 33.84 -8.14
CA ARG A 43 -24.27 34.11 -6.88
C ARG A 43 -23.84 33.17 -5.75
N GLN A 44 -23.66 31.88 -6.06
CA GLN A 44 -23.47 30.83 -5.06
C GLN A 44 -22.00 30.39 -4.87
N LEU A 45 -21.11 30.63 -5.84
CA LEU A 45 -19.68 30.28 -5.73
C LEU A 45 -18.78 31.51 -5.76
N LEU A 46 -18.67 32.21 -6.89
CA LEU A 46 -17.67 33.27 -7.12
C LEU A 46 -17.79 34.45 -6.16
N ARG A 47 -19.00 34.75 -5.66
CA ARG A 47 -19.22 35.75 -4.61
C ARG A 47 -18.39 35.47 -3.33
N PHE A 48 -18.10 34.20 -3.04
CA PHE A 48 -17.36 33.77 -1.85
C PHE A 48 -15.88 33.48 -2.15
N GLN A 49 -15.42 33.74 -3.38
CA GLN A 49 -14.01 33.64 -3.71
C GLN A 49 -13.24 34.80 -3.07
N SER A 50 -12.15 34.51 -2.36
CA SER A 50 -11.29 35.56 -1.82
C SER A 50 -10.71 36.43 -2.94
N PRO A 51 -10.82 37.76 -2.87
CA PRO A 51 -10.24 38.65 -3.87
C PRO A 51 -8.70 38.73 -3.77
N ILE A 52 -8.08 38.22 -2.71
CA ILE A 52 -6.63 38.25 -2.55
C ILE A 52 -6.05 36.88 -2.92
N THR A 53 -6.41 35.85 -2.16
CA THR A 53 -5.86 34.50 -2.35
C THR A 53 -6.61 33.70 -3.41
N GLY A 54 -7.85 34.03 -3.76
CA GLY A 54 -8.66 33.18 -4.65
C GLY A 54 -9.20 31.90 -4.00
N LEU A 55 -8.92 31.65 -2.72
CA LEU A 55 -9.44 30.53 -1.95
C LEU A 55 -10.94 30.67 -1.64
N PHE A 56 -11.58 29.56 -1.32
CA PHE A 56 -12.97 29.46 -0.89
C PHE A 56 -13.07 28.84 0.52
N PRO A 57 -14.06 29.26 1.32
CA PRO A 57 -14.38 28.60 2.59
C PRO A 57 -15.12 27.26 2.38
N VAL A 58 -15.35 26.50 3.46
CA VAL A 58 -16.20 25.29 3.43
C VAL A 58 -17.68 25.68 3.31
N LEU A 59 -18.11 26.66 4.12
CA LEU A 59 -19.46 27.20 4.16
C LEU A 59 -19.44 28.67 3.77
N SER A 60 -20.49 29.15 3.11
CA SER A 60 -20.59 30.56 2.68
C SER A 60 -20.69 31.58 3.82
N THR A 61 -20.86 31.13 5.06
CA THR A 61 -20.90 31.96 6.28
C THR A 61 -19.55 32.14 6.94
N GLU A 62 -18.52 31.45 6.44
CA GLU A 62 -17.15 31.57 6.93
C GLU A 62 -16.40 32.63 6.11
N PHE A 63 -15.80 33.60 6.80
CA PHE A 63 -15.18 34.78 6.19
C PHE A 63 -13.68 34.89 6.46
N GLU A 64 -13.14 34.05 7.36
CA GLU A 64 -11.74 34.08 7.74
C GLU A 64 -10.97 32.88 7.18
N ILE A 65 -11.57 31.67 7.22
CA ILE A 65 -10.85 30.42 6.94
C ILE A 65 -11.22 29.83 5.56
N GLY A 66 -10.22 29.72 4.70
CA GLY A 66 -10.27 29.01 3.42
C GLY A 66 -9.88 27.54 3.56
N SER A 67 -10.47 26.69 2.72
CA SER A 67 -10.20 25.25 2.68
C SER A 67 -9.70 24.83 1.31
N VAL A 68 -8.55 24.13 1.26
CA VAL A 68 -7.94 23.75 -0.02
C VAL A 68 -8.82 22.78 -0.81
N ARG A 69 -9.39 21.75 -0.16
CA ARG A 69 -10.25 20.76 -0.84
C ARG A 69 -11.46 21.42 -1.49
N ASP A 70 -12.21 22.19 -0.71
CA ASP A 70 -13.40 22.91 -1.17
C ASP A 70 -13.03 23.91 -2.27
N SER A 71 -11.91 24.62 -2.12
CA SER A 71 -11.38 25.53 -3.15
C SER A 71 -11.11 24.82 -4.48
N ILE A 72 -10.54 23.61 -4.47
CA ILE A 72 -10.28 22.84 -5.69
C ILE A 72 -11.60 22.44 -6.37
N TYR A 73 -12.61 22.00 -5.61
CA TYR A 73 -13.92 21.66 -6.19
C TYR A 73 -14.66 22.89 -6.72
N CYS A 74 -14.60 24.02 -6.02
CA CYS A 74 -15.11 25.30 -6.51
C CYS A 74 -14.43 25.70 -7.82
N ALA A 75 -13.09 25.64 -7.87
CA ALA A 75 -12.33 25.88 -9.08
C ALA A 75 -12.70 24.89 -10.20
N ALA A 76 -12.96 23.61 -9.88
CA ALA A 76 -13.39 22.61 -10.86
C ALA A 76 -14.77 22.93 -11.46
N ALA A 77 -15.73 23.43 -10.66
CA ALA A 77 -17.04 23.83 -11.16
C ALA A 77 -16.98 25.08 -12.04
N VAL A 78 -16.22 26.10 -11.61
CA VAL A 78 -15.96 27.31 -12.41
C VAL A 78 -15.24 26.96 -13.72
N TRP A 79 -14.26 26.06 -13.65
CA TRP A 79 -13.54 25.53 -14.81
C TRP A 79 -14.42 24.72 -15.75
N GLY A 80 -15.31 23.87 -15.23
CA GLY A 80 -16.27 23.12 -16.04
C GLY A 80 -17.19 24.04 -16.83
N LEU A 81 -17.67 25.12 -16.22
CA LEU A 81 -18.44 26.15 -16.92
C LEU A 81 -17.59 26.93 -17.94
N TYR A 82 -16.33 27.24 -17.61
CA TYR A 82 -15.36 27.82 -18.55
C TYR A 82 -15.20 26.96 -19.81
N GLN A 83 -15.04 25.64 -19.65
CA GLN A 83 -14.90 24.71 -20.76
C GLN A 83 -16.17 24.68 -21.64
N ALA A 84 -17.34 24.71 -21.00
CA ALA A 84 -18.63 24.74 -21.71
C ALA A 84 -18.80 26.04 -22.53
N TYR A 85 -18.42 27.20 -21.97
CA TYR A 85 -18.42 28.47 -22.71
C TYR A 85 -17.34 28.53 -23.79
N ARG A 86 -16.16 27.96 -23.57
CA ARG A 86 -15.08 27.96 -24.57
C ARG A 86 -15.45 27.19 -25.83
N ARG A 87 -16.37 26.24 -25.74
CA ARG A 87 -16.95 25.55 -26.91
C ARG A 87 -17.78 26.50 -27.79
N ILE A 88 -18.23 27.61 -27.21
CA ILE A 88 -19.05 28.65 -27.85
C ILE A 88 -18.11 29.80 -28.25
N ASP A 89 -18.19 30.22 -29.51
CA ASP A 89 -17.24 31.19 -30.08
C ASP A 89 -17.52 32.66 -29.65
N ASP A 90 -18.74 32.96 -29.19
CA ASP A 90 -19.15 34.27 -28.65
C ASP A 90 -19.81 34.16 -27.27
N ASP A 91 -18.99 34.21 -26.23
CA ASP A 91 -19.38 34.13 -24.82
C ASP A 91 -19.41 35.50 -24.11
N ARG A 92 -19.22 36.60 -24.87
CA ARG A 92 -19.09 37.97 -24.35
C ARG A 92 -18.03 38.14 -23.26
N GLY A 93 -16.95 37.34 -23.29
CA GLY A 93 -15.83 37.42 -22.34
C GLY A 93 -16.02 36.62 -21.05
N LYS A 94 -17.12 35.86 -20.90
CA LYS A 94 -17.41 35.07 -19.70
C LYS A 94 -16.37 33.97 -19.46
N SER A 95 -15.90 33.28 -20.49
CA SER A 95 -14.85 32.27 -20.37
C SER A 95 -13.55 32.87 -19.86
N HIS A 96 -13.18 34.08 -20.30
CA HIS A 96 -11.96 34.72 -19.83
C HIS A 96 -12.03 34.96 -18.32
N GLU A 97 -13.15 35.50 -17.84
CA GLU A 97 -13.39 35.69 -16.41
C GLU A 97 -13.33 34.37 -15.61
N LEU A 98 -14.09 33.36 -16.03
CA LEU A 98 -14.16 32.07 -15.34
C LEU A 98 -12.78 31.37 -15.32
N GLY A 99 -12.05 31.44 -16.44
CA GLY A 99 -10.69 30.92 -16.56
C GLY A 99 -9.73 31.63 -15.60
N GLN A 100 -9.75 32.97 -15.54
CA GLN A 100 -8.89 33.73 -14.63
C GLN A 100 -9.26 33.51 -13.16
N SER A 101 -10.55 33.38 -12.82
CA SER A 101 -10.98 33.02 -11.47
C SER A 101 -10.46 31.64 -11.06
N THR A 102 -10.52 30.65 -11.96
CA THR A 102 -9.95 29.31 -11.73
C THR A 102 -8.44 29.38 -11.50
N VAL A 103 -7.71 30.08 -12.38
CA VAL A 103 -6.26 30.26 -12.28
C VAL A 103 -5.90 30.92 -10.95
N LYS A 104 -6.61 31.97 -10.55
CA LYS A 104 -6.39 32.67 -9.28
C LYS A 104 -6.53 31.74 -8.08
N CYS A 105 -7.56 30.89 -8.06
CA CYS A 105 -7.77 29.92 -6.98
C CYS A 105 -6.61 28.92 -6.88
N MET A 106 -6.25 28.28 -7.99
CA MET A 106 -5.19 27.26 -8.02
C MET A 106 -3.82 27.87 -7.68
N ARG A 107 -3.54 29.07 -8.17
CA ARG A 107 -2.31 29.82 -7.82
C ARG A 107 -2.29 30.23 -6.35
N GLY A 108 -3.42 30.65 -5.80
CA GLY A 108 -3.55 30.95 -4.37
C GLY A 108 -3.16 29.77 -3.46
N ILE A 109 -3.65 28.57 -3.80
CA ILE A 109 -3.27 27.34 -3.10
C ILE A 109 -1.76 27.12 -3.19
N LEU A 110 -1.19 27.26 -4.39
CA LEU A 110 0.25 27.11 -4.62
C LEU A 110 1.08 28.10 -3.81
N GLU A 111 0.68 29.37 -3.78
CA GLU A 111 1.35 30.42 -3.02
C GLU A 111 1.33 30.13 -1.51
N CYS A 112 0.18 29.71 -0.97
CA CYS A 112 0.05 29.30 0.44
C CYS A 112 0.97 28.11 0.79
N TRP A 113 1.16 27.17 -0.14
CA TRP A 113 2.05 26.02 0.06
C TRP A 113 3.52 26.34 -0.16
N ILE A 114 3.87 27.23 -1.09
CA ILE A 114 5.26 27.69 -1.30
C ILE A 114 5.80 28.34 -0.03
N LYS A 115 4.98 29.13 0.69
CA LYS A 115 5.33 29.67 2.02
C LYS A 115 5.70 28.56 3.04
N GLN A 116 5.23 27.34 2.84
CA GLN A 116 5.51 26.16 3.67
C GLN A 116 6.57 25.21 3.09
N ALA A 117 7.39 25.65 2.12
CA ALA A 117 8.48 24.83 1.55
C ALA A 117 9.37 24.10 2.57
N PRO A 118 9.76 24.69 3.74
CA PRO A 118 10.53 23.98 4.76
C PRO A 118 9.84 22.72 5.30
N ARG A 119 8.50 22.71 5.33
CA ARG A 119 7.71 21.56 5.79
C ARG A 119 7.72 20.44 4.75
N VAL A 120 7.60 20.79 3.47
CA VAL A 120 7.74 19.83 2.37
C VAL A 120 9.11 19.15 2.42
N GLU A 121 10.17 19.91 2.65
CA GLU A 121 11.52 19.38 2.81
C GLU A 121 11.63 18.39 3.98
N ALA A 122 11.14 18.77 5.16
CA ALA A 122 11.13 17.89 6.34
C ALA A 122 10.26 16.64 6.13
N PHE A 123 9.12 16.77 5.44
CA PHE A 123 8.17 15.68 5.22
C PHE A 123 8.75 14.58 4.32
N LYS A 124 9.56 14.92 3.32
CA LYS A 124 10.18 13.94 2.40
C LYS A 124 10.98 12.85 3.13
N THR A 125 11.50 13.13 4.32
CA THR A 125 12.25 12.18 5.15
C THR A 125 11.44 11.62 6.32
N ARG A 126 10.69 12.47 7.03
CA ARG A 126 10.03 12.11 8.30
C ARG A 126 8.59 11.59 8.13
N GLN A 127 7.88 12.04 7.10
CA GLN A 127 6.51 11.61 6.77
C GLN A 127 5.53 11.64 7.97
N SER A 128 5.60 12.69 8.80
CA SER A 128 4.82 12.81 10.03
C SER A 128 3.84 13.99 9.99
N ALA A 129 2.82 13.96 10.85
CA ALA A 129 1.80 15.00 10.93
C ALA A 129 2.37 16.40 11.24
N ALA A 130 3.39 16.49 12.09
CA ALA A 130 4.05 17.76 12.45
C ALA A 130 4.75 18.46 11.26
N HIS A 131 5.04 17.71 10.19
CA HIS A 131 5.69 18.24 8.99
C HIS A 131 4.74 18.26 7.78
N ALA A 132 3.46 17.99 7.98
CA ALA A 132 2.49 17.97 6.91
C ALA A 132 2.21 19.39 6.37
N LEU A 133 1.79 19.48 5.11
CA LEU A 133 1.31 20.75 4.58
C LEU A 133 -0.03 21.12 5.23
N HIS A 134 -0.20 22.38 5.61
CA HIS A 134 -1.51 22.87 6.02
C HIS A 134 -2.48 22.91 4.84
N VAL A 135 -3.76 22.71 5.15
CA VAL A 135 -4.87 22.67 4.18
C VAL A 135 -5.99 23.66 4.53
N LYS A 136 -5.80 24.43 5.60
CA LYS A 136 -6.67 25.54 6.03
C LYS A 136 -5.82 26.79 6.14
N PHE A 137 -6.27 27.87 5.51
CA PHE A 137 -5.52 29.13 5.41
C PHE A 137 -6.42 30.31 5.64
N HIS A 138 -5.84 31.44 6.03
CA HIS A 138 -6.59 32.68 6.13
C HIS A 138 -6.97 33.15 4.71
N LEU A 139 -8.24 33.44 4.45
CA LEU A 139 -8.76 33.86 3.14
C LEU A 139 -8.07 35.13 2.62
N THR A 140 -7.82 36.10 3.48
CA THR A 140 -7.18 37.38 3.15
C THR A 140 -5.65 37.28 3.05
N THR A 141 -4.96 36.69 4.04
CA THR A 141 -3.49 36.75 4.12
C THR A 141 -2.78 35.53 3.50
N GLY A 142 -3.48 34.41 3.36
CA GLY A 142 -2.90 33.13 2.95
C GLY A 142 -1.94 32.53 3.99
N GLU A 143 -1.95 33.04 5.22
CA GLU A 143 -1.15 32.50 6.32
C GLU A 143 -1.83 31.28 6.96
N PRO A 144 -1.06 30.36 7.58
CA PRO A 144 -1.58 29.33 8.47
C PRO A 144 -2.46 29.92 9.59
N VAL A 145 -3.65 29.37 9.79
CA VAL A 145 -4.58 29.81 10.85
C VAL A 145 -4.64 28.81 12.01
N LEU A 146 -4.65 27.52 11.70
CA LEU A 146 -4.75 26.45 12.68
C LEU A 146 -3.37 25.81 12.90
N THR A 147 -3.03 25.53 14.15
CA THR A 147 -1.80 24.80 14.48
C THR A 147 -1.97 23.29 14.28
N ASP A 148 -0.86 22.56 14.22
CA ASP A 148 -0.87 21.10 14.10
C ASP A 148 -1.62 20.41 15.27
N ASP A 149 -1.56 21.03 16.45
CA ASP A 149 -2.27 20.58 17.65
C ASP A 149 -3.74 20.95 17.66
N GLN A 150 -4.20 21.86 16.79
CA GLN A 150 -5.61 22.26 16.67
C GLN A 150 -6.31 21.54 15.52
N TYR A 151 -5.57 21.13 14.49
CA TYR A 151 -6.17 20.58 13.28
C TYR A 151 -5.31 19.52 12.60
N HIS A 152 -5.99 18.50 12.06
CA HIS A 152 -5.37 17.37 11.37
C HIS A 152 -5.01 17.68 9.91
N HIS A 153 -3.89 18.36 9.72
CA HIS A 153 -3.45 18.82 8.40
C HIS A 153 -2.90 17.74 7.47
N LEU A 154 -2.43 16.60 7.99
CA LEU A 154 -1.90 15.52 7.17
C LEU A 154 -3.03 14.84 6.38
N GLN A 155 -3.23 15.31 5.15
CA GLN A 155 -4.23 14.85 4.19
C GLN A 155 -3.59 14.68 2.81
N ILE A 156 -3.20 13.45 2.48
CA ILE A 156 -2.46 13.15 1.24
C ILE A 156 -3.39 13.25 0.03
N ASP A 157 -4.66 12.93 0.23
CA ASP A 157 -5.71 13.03 -0.78
C ASP A 157 -5.87 14.47 -1.31
N VAL A 158 -5.78 15.49 -0.45
CA VAL A 158 -5.92 16.91 -0.86
C VAL A 158 -4.77 17.36 -1.77
N VAL A 159 -3.53 17.05 -1.40
CA VAL A 159 -2.36 17.37 -2.24
C VAL A 159 -2.45 16.63 -3.58
N SER A 160 -2.90 15.39 -3.55
CA SER A 160 -3.10 14.56 -4.75
C SER A 160 -4.22 15.11 -5.64
N LEU A 161 -5.34 15.55 -5.05
CA LEU A 161 -6.45 16.19 -5.75
C LEU A 161 -6.00 17.47 -6.47
N TYR A 162 -5.18 18.29 -5.81
CA TYR A 162 -4.58 19.48 -6.42
C TYR A 162 -3.74 19.12 -7.65
N LEU A 163 -2.82 18.14 -7.53
CA LEU A 163 -1.97 17.72 -8.65
C LEU A 163 -2.80 17.17 -9.83
N LEU A 164 -3.88 16.43 -9.54
CA LEU A 164 -4.76 15.89 -10.56
C LEU A 164 -5.49 16.99 -11.34
N PHE A 165 -6.14 17.93 -10.64
CA PHE A 165 -6.82 19.05 -11.29
C PHE A 165 -5.85 20.03 -11.94
N LEU A 166 -4.65 20.24 -11.37
CA LEU A 166 -3.60 21.05 -11.99
C LEU A 166 -3.27 20.52 -13.40
N VAL A 167 -3.08 19.21 -13.54
CA VAL A 167 -2.81 18.58 -14.85
C VAL A 167 -3.99 18.73 -15.80
N GLN A 168 -5.22 18.49 -15.33
CA GLN A 168 -6.43 18.61 -16.15
C GLN A 168 -6.62 20.05 -16.65
N MET A 169 -6.50 21.04 -15.76
CA MET A 169 -6.67 22.46 -16.10
C MET A 169 -5.55 22.97 -17.02
N ILE A 170 -4.29 22.59 -16.80
CA ILE A 170 -3.18 22.94 -17.72
C ILE A 170 -3.39 22.28 -19.08
N THR A 171 -3.78 21.00 -19.11
CA THR A 171 -4.08 20.29 -20.37
C THR A 171 -5.23 20.95 -21.13
N SER A 172 -6.20 21.55 -20.43
CA SER A 172 -7.26 22.30 -21.10
C SER A 172 -6.76 23.58 -21.77
N GLY A 173 -5.59 24.11 -21.37
CA GLY A 173 -4.99 25.33 -21.91
C GLY A 173 -4.87 26.48 -20.91
N LEU A 174 -5.28 26.30 -19.66
CA LEU A 174 -5.08 27.31 -18.61
C LEU A 174 -3.59 27.36 -18.19
N GLN A 175 -3.09 28.57 -17.98
CA GLN A 175 -1.73 28.80 -17.51
C GLN A 175 -1.75 29.05 -16.00
N ILE A 176 -1.33 28.06 -15.22
CA ILE A 176 -1.35 28.11 -13.74
C ILE A 176 0.07 28.29 -13.18
N ILE A 177 1.06 27.59 -13.76
CA ILE A 177 2.47 27.65 -13.33
C ILE A 177 3.23 28.61 -14.25
N TYR A 178 4.01 29.52 -13.68
CA TYR A 178 4.68 30.63 -14.39
C TYR A 178 6.20 30.61 -14.28
N THR A 179 6.76 30.05 -13.20
CA THR A 179 8.21 30.10 -12.96
C THR A 179 8.83 28.72 -12.74
N GLN A 180 10.14 28.63 -12.95
CA GLN A 180 10.88 27.38 -12.71
C GLN A 180 10.93 27.01 -11.22
N ASP A 181 10.90 28.00 -10.33
CA ASP A 181 10.85 27.76 -8.88
C ASP A 181 9.53 27.07 -8.49
N GLU A 182 8.41 27.47 -9.10
CA GLU A 182 7.12 26.82 -8.94
C GLU A 182 7.13 25.39 -9.52
N VAL A 183 7.78 25.16 -10.67
CA VAL A 183 7.96 23.80 -11.23
C VAL A 183 8.73 22.91 -10.25
N ALA A 184 9.84 23.41 -9.70
CA ALA A 184 10.61 22.67 -8.69
C ALA A 184 9.76 22.39 -7.43
N PHE A 185 8.93 23.34 -7.00
CA PHE A 185 8.01 23.12 -5.87
C PHE A 185 6.99 22.01 -6.16
N VAL A 186 6.33 22.04 -7.33
CA VAL A 186 5.37 20.99 -7.75
C VAL A 186 6.06 19.62 -7.85
N GLN A 187 7.30 19.56 -8.35
CA GLN A 187 8.09 18.32 -8.35
C GLN A 187 8.36 17.79 -6.92
N ASN A 188 8.50 18.67 -5.92
CA ASN A 188 8.61 18.24 -4.52
C ASN A 188 7.26 17.81 -3.92
N LEU A 189 6.12 18.35 -4.39
CA LEU A 189 4.79 17.82 -4.05
C LEU A 189 4.60 16.39 -4.58
N VAL A 190 5.20 16.04 -5.72
CA VAL A 190 5.24 14.64 -6.18
C VAL A 190 5.95 13.76 -5.17
N TYR A 191 7.11 14.16 -4.66
CA TYR A 191 7.83 13.39 -3.61
C TYR A 191 7.09 13.32 -2.28
N TYR A 192 6.23 14.30 -2.00
CA TYR A 192 5.34 14.33 -0.84
C TYR A 192 4.29 13.21 -0.93
N VAL A 193 3.62 13.03 -2.09
CA VAL A 193 2.57 12.03 -2.28
C VAL A 193 3.08 10.66 -2.75
N GLU A 194 4.30 10.57 -3.27
CA GLU A 194 4.93 9.35 -3.83
C GLU A 194 4.83 8.13 -2.90
N ARG A 195 4.91 8.35 -1.59
CA ARG A 195 4.91 7.30 -0.56
C ARG A 195 3.57 7.14 0.17
N ALA A 196 2.45 7.58 -0.41
CA ALA A 196 1.13 7.46 0.20
C ALA A 196 0.81 6.04 0.71
N TYR A 197 1.23 5.01 -0.03
CA TYR A 197 1.07 3.59 0.31
C TYR A 197 1.62 3.15 1.68
N ARG A 198 2.45 3.97 2.32
CA ARG A 198 3.08 3.70 3.62
C ARG A 198 3.00 4.87 4.60
N THR A 199 2.23 5.91 4.29
CA THR A 199 2.11 7.10 5.15
C THR A 199 0.69 7.14 5.70
N PRO A 200 0.48 6.77 6.97
CA PRO A 200 -0.80 6.97 7.63
C PRO A 200 -1.16 8.46 7.66
N ASP A 201 -2.40 8.79 7.31
CA ASP A 201 -2.92 10.15 7.30
C ASP A 201 -4.28 10.23 8.00
N TYR A 202 -4.89 11.42 8.04
CA TYR A 202 -6.20 11.60 8.68
C TYR A 202 -7.39 11.33 7.75
N GLY A 203 -7.11 10.91 6.52
CA GLY A 203 -8.10 10.63 5.48
C GLY A 203 -8.91 11.86 5.06
N MET A 204 -9.86 11.63 4.15
CA MET A 204 -10.73 12.66 3.60
C MET A 204 -11.60 13.38 4.66
N TRP A 205 -11.84 12.70 5.78
CA TRP A 205 -12.70 13.16 6.87
C TRP A 205 -11.96 13.79 8.04
N GLU A 206 -10.63 13.94 7.92
CA GLU A 206 -9.82 14.74 8.87
C GLU A 206 -9.81 14.15 10.30
N ARG A 207 -10.08 12.85 10.43
CA ARG A 207 -10.29 12.15 11.72
C ARG A 207 -9.32 11.00 11.98
N GLY A 208 -8.63 10.50 10.96
CA GLY A 208 -7.75 9.34 11.12
C GLY A 208 -8.58 8.10 11.39
N SER A 209 -8.42 7.45 12.53
CA SER A 209 -9.21 6.28 12.93
C SER A 209 -10.72 6.57 13.01
N LYS A 210 -11.55 5.52 12.88
CA LYS A 210 -13.00 5.60 13.13
C LYS A 210 -13.32 6.11 14.54
N TYR A 211 -12.42 5.87 15.49
CA TYR A 211 -12.57 6.28 16.89
C TYR A 211 -12.36 7.77 17.11
N ASN A 212 -11.79 8.48 16.14
CA ASN A 212 -11.43 9.89 16.26
C ASN A 212 -10.67 10.14 17.59
N ASP A 213 -9.54 9.44 17.74
CA ASP A 213 -8.66 9.46 18.90
C ASP A 213 -7.29 10.10 18.58
N GLY A 214 -7.20 10.84 17.47
CA GLY A 214 -5.98 11.48 16.99
C GLY A 214 -4.98 10.54 16.30
N LYS A 215 -5.32 9.26 16.08
CA LYS A 215 -4.44 8.30 15.40
C LYS A 215 -4.68 8.29 13.89
N PRO A 216 -3.66 8.56 13.06
CA PRO A 216 -3.76 8.42 11.61
C PRO A 216 -3.77 6.94 11.17
N GLU A 217 -4.37 6.66 10.01
CA GLU A 217 -4.45 5.32 9.43
C GLU A 217 -4.06 5.34 7.94
N ILE A 218 -3.76 4.17 7.38
CA ILE A 218 -3.63 4.04 5.93
C ILE A 218 -5.03 4.00 5.31
N HIS A 219 -5.35 5.01 4.52
CA HIS A 219 -6.63 5.21 3.84
C HIS A 219 -6.54 4.83 2.37
N ALA A 220 -7.39 3.90 1.93
CA ALA A 220 -7.48 3.50 0.52
C ALA A 220 -7.88 4.70 -0.35
N SER A 221 -8.75 5.61 0.12
CA SER A 221 -9.12 6.81 -0.62
C SER A 221 -7.92 7.72 -0.90
N SER A 222 -7.03 7.90 0.10
CA SER A 222 -5.81 8.71 -0.03
C SER A 222 -4.79 8.09 -0.96
N ILE A 223 -4.56 6.78 -0.85
CA ILE A 223 -3.63 6.06 -1.73
C ILE A 223 -4.13 6.06 -3.17
N GLY A 224 -5.43 5.83 -3.39
CA GLY A 224 -6.01 5.84 -4.74
C GLY A 224 -5.94 7.22 -5.39
N MET A 225 -6.18 8.30 -4.62
CA MET A 225 -6.01 9.67 -5.11
C MET A 225 -4.54 9.98 -5.43
N ALA A 226 -3.60 9.56 -4.58
CA ALA A 226 -2.16 9.72 -4.83
C ALA A 226 -1.71 8.94 -6.08
N LYS A 227 -2.12 7.69 -6.22
CA LYS A 227 -1.88 6.88 -7.43
C LYS A 227 -2.38 7.64 -8.66
N ALA A 228 -3.61 8.16 -8.59
CA ALA A 228 -4.24 8.89 -9.66
C ALA A 228 -3.47 10.15 -10.08
N ALA A 229 -3.02 10.93 -9.10
CA ALA A 229 -2.21 12.13 -9.31
C ALA A 229 -0.84 11.81 -9.93
N LEU A 230 -0.14 10.81 -9.40
CA LEU A 230 1.16 10.33 -9.89
C LEU A 230 1.06 9.85 -11.35
N GLU A 231 -0.03 9.14 -11.69
CA GLU A 231 -0.29 8.70 -13.06
C GLU A 231 -0.55 9.88 -14.01
N ALA A 232 -1.27 10.90 -13.54
CA ALA A 232 -1.64 12.07 -14.34
C ALA A 232 -0.45 13.00 -14.60
N ILE A 233 0.38 13.27 -13.59
CA ILE A 233 1.42 14.29 -13.66
C ILE A 233 2.72 13.80 -14.32
N ASN A 234 2.95 12.49 -14.39
CA ASN A 234 4.16 11.95 -15.00
C ASN A 234 4.28 12.34 -16.49
N GLY A 235 5.37 13.02 -16.86
CA GLY A 235 5.59 13.52 -18.22
C GLY A 235 4.74 14.74 -18.56
N CYS A 236 4.03 15.34 -17.60
CA CYS A 236 3.27 16.56 -17.82
C CYS A 236 4.19 17.77 -17.87
N ASN A 237 4.02 18.62 -18.89
CA ASN A 237 4.68 19.91 -18.96
C ASN A 237 3.84 20.97 -18.23
N LEU A 238 4.37 21.54 -17.16
CA LEU A 238 3.62 22.49 -16.32
C LEU A 238 3.37 23.86 -16.98
N PHE A 239 4.11 24.19 -18.04
CA PHE A 239 3.84 25.38 -18.85
C PHE A 239 2.89 25.11 -20.04
N GLY A 240 2.29 23.92 -20.09
CA GLY A 240 1.43 23.47 -21.20
C GLY A 240 2.21 23.38 -22.51
N ASP A 241 1.56 23.72 -23.62
CA ASP A 241 2.12 23.61 -24.98
C ASP A 241 3.32 24.54 -25.23
N LYS A 242 3.48 25.58 -24.41
CA LYS A 242 4.59 26.54 -24.50
C LYS A 242 5.81 26.12 -23.68
N GLY A 243 5.74 24.98 -23.01
CA GLY A 243 6.79 24.54 -22.10
C GLY A 243 7.99 23.89 -22.76
N ALA A 244 9.11 23.90 -22.05
CA ALA A 244 10.35 23.28 -22.48
C ALA A 244 10.63 21.99 -21.69
N SER A 245 11.76 21.33 -21.93
CA SER A 245 12.08 20.05 -21.30
C SER A 245 12.32 20.12 -19.79
N TRP A 246 12.73 21.29 -19.28
CA TRP A 246 12.97 21.53 -17.87
C TRP A 246 11.72 21.83 -17.05
N SER A 247 10.57 22.04 -17.69
CA SER A 247 9.27 22.25 -17.01
C SER A 247 8.43 20.97 -16.94
N VAL A 248 9.04 19.81 -17.24
CA VAL A 248 8.42 18.49 -17.20
C VAL A 248 8.60 17.86 -15.81
N VAL A 249 7.53 17.27 -15.31
CA VAL A 249 7.51 16.58 -14.01
C VAL A 249 7.70 15.08 -14.21
N TYR A 250 8.53 14.46 -13.37
CA TYR A 250 8.81 13.02 -13.41
C TYR A 250 8.35 12.33 -12.13
N VAL A 251 7.91 11.08 -12.29
CA VAL A 251 7.44 10.22 -11.20
C VAL A 251 8.25 8.94 -11.16
N ASP A 252 8.53 8.46 -9.94
CA ASP A 252 9.04 7.11 -9.73
C ASP A 252 7.92 6.08 -10.02
N ILE A 253 8.12 5.31 -11.09
CA ILE A 253 7.13 4.34 -11.58
C ILE A 253 6.97 3.16 -10.62
N ASP A 254 8.03 2.78 -9.90
CA ASP A 254 7.95 1.74 -8.88
C ASP A 254 7.12 2.22 -7.69
N ALA A 255 7.24 3.50 -7.30
CA ALA A 255 6.39 4.08 -6.28
C ALA A 255 4.92 4.15 -6.72
N HIS A 256 4.64 4.57 -7.96
CA HIS A 256 3.28 4.51 -8.52
C HIS A 256 2.73 3.07 -8.48
N ASN A 257 3.51 2.06 -8.88
CA ASN A 257 3.07 0.67 -8.86
C ASN A 257 2.81 0.14 -7.44
N ARG A 258 3.59 0.56 -6.45
CA ARG A 258 3.33 0.24 -5.03
C ARG A 258 2.01 0.84 -4.56
N ASN A 259 1.74 2.12 -4.85
CA ASN A 259 0.45 2.76 -4.54
C ASN A 259 -0.71 2.01 -5.21
N ARG A 260 -0.58 1.64 -6.49
CA ARG A 260 -1.59 0.86 -7.20
C ARG A 260 -1.85 -0.50 -6.54
N SER A 261 -0.79 -1.28 -6.33
CA SER A 261 -0.91 -2.65 -5.81
C SER A 261 -1.54 -2.65 -4.42
N ILE A 262 -1.13 -1.70 -3.57
CA ILE A 262 -1.66 -1.54 -2.21
C ILE A 262 -3.11 -1.08 -2.24
N PHE A 263 -3.45 -0.09 -3.07
CA PHE A 263 -4.83 0.38 -3.24
C PHE A 263 -5.77 -0.75 -3.69
N GLU A 264 -5.41 -1.48 -4.76
CA GLU A 264 -6.23 -2.57 -5.29
C GLU A 264 -6.35 -3.74 -4.30
N THR A 265 -5.35 -3.96 -3.44
CA THR A 265 -5.39 -4.96 -2.37
C THR A 265 -6.30 -4.54 -1.20
N MET A 266 -6.42 -3.24 -0.92
CA MET A 266 -7.27 -2.74 0.15
C MET A 266 -8.75 -2.79 -0.21
N LEU A 267 -9.12 -2.51 -1.47
CA LEU A 267 -10.52 -2.50 -1.89
C LEU A 267 -11.21 -3.84 -1.61
N PRO A 268 -12.46 -3.83 -1.12
CA PRO A 268 -13.37 -2.69 -0.95
C PRO A 268 -13.26 -1.98 0.42
N ARG A 269 -12.24 -2.30 1.24
CA ARG A 269 -12.04 -1.74 2.58
C ARG A 269 -11.32 -0.39 2.51
N GLU A 270 -11.73 0.55 3.36
CA GLU A 270 -11.10 1.88 3.45
C GLU A 270 -9.84 1.88 4.33
N SER A 271 -9.93 1.40 5.58
CA SER A 271 -8.80 1.39 6.53
C SER A 271 -8.91 0.24 7.54
N SER A 272 -7.99 0.15 8.50
CA SER A 272 -8.04 -0.84 9.59
C SER A 272 -9.33 -0.79 10.40
N SER A 273 -9.79 0.43 10.73
CA SER A 273 -11.00 0.66 11.52
C SER A 273 -12.26 0.89 10.67
N LYS A 274 -12.12 1.28 9.40
CA LYS A 274 -13.24 1.54 8.48
C LYS A 274 -13.39 0.43 7.45
N GLY A 275 -14.38 -0.43 7.66
CA GLY A 275 -14.68 -1.55 6.76
C GLY A 275 -15.21 -1.13 5.38
N VAL A 276 -16.00 -0.05 5.31
CA VAL A 276 -16.52 0.57 4.08
C VAL A 276 -16.66 2.07 4.35
N ASP A 277 -16.33 2.91 3.36
CA ASP A 277 -16.40 4.37 3.44
C ASP A 277 -16.86 4.96 2.09
N ALA A 278 -17.66 6.02 2.14
CA ALA A 278 -18.13 6.74 0.96
C ALA A 278 -17.00 7.53 0.26
N ALA A 279 -15.89 7.80 0.95
CA ALA A 279 -14.68 8.41 0.38
C ALA A 279 -14.07 7.59 -0.78
N LEU A 280 -14.39 6.30 -0.86
CA LEU A 280 -13.98 5.44 -1.97
C LEU A 280 -14.68 5.81 -3.29
N LEU A 281 -15.86 6.44 -3.27
CA LEU A 281 -16.58 6.85 -4.50
C LEU A 281 -15.77 7.81 -5.39
N PRO A 282 -15.29 8.97 -4.90
CA PRO A 282 -14.43 9.85 -5.70
C PRO A 282 -13.08 9.23 -6.07
N THR A 283 -12.70 8.11 -5.43
CA THR A 283 -11.47 7.37 -5.72
C THR A 283 -11.65 6.38 -6.88
N ILE A 284 -12.75 5.62 -6.90
CA ILE A 284 -13.06 4.64 -7.96
C ILE A 284 -13.79 5.27 -9.16
N SER A 285 -14.32 6.48 -8.99
CA SER A 285 -15.03 7.26 -10.01
C SER A 285 -14.41 8.66 -10.16
N PHE A 286 -15.15 9.62 -10.71
CA PHE A 286 -14.70 11.01 -10.85
C PHE A 286 -14.37 11.63 -9.48
N PRO A 287 -13.23 12.32 -9.34
CA PRO A 287 -12.25 12.67 -10.39
C PRO A 287 -11.12 11.66 -10.58
N ALA A 288 -10.92 10.72 -9.64
CA ALA A 288 -9.67 9.98 -9.55
C ALA A 288 -9.56 8.79 -10.49
N PHE A 289 -10.62 8.01 -10.74
CA PHE A 289 -10.56 6.77 -11.55
C PHE A 289 -9.31 5.92 -11.24
N ALA A 290 -9.07 5.65 -9.96
CA ALA A 290 -7.79 5.12 -9.47
C ALA A 290 -7.54 3.66 -9.90
N THR A 291 -8.59 2.88 -10.13
CA THR A 291 -8.50 1.53 -10.71
C THR A 291 -9.47 1.39 -11.87
N HIS A 292 -9.08 0.56 -12.84
CA HIS A 292 -9.88 0.19 -14.01
C HIS A 292 -10.27 -1.30 -13.99
N GLU A 293 -10.01 -1.99 -12.88
CA GLU A 293 -10.42 -3.38 -12.67
C GLU A 293 -11.93 -3.41 -12.34
N GLU A 294 -12.75 -3.72 -13.35
CA GLU A 294 -14.22 -3.60 -13.28
C GLU A 294 -14.84 -4.37 -12.10
N HIS A 295 -14.33 -5.57 -11.81
CA HIS A 295 -14.77 -6.36 -10.66
C HIS A 295 -14.54 -5.63 -9.32
N LEU A 296 -13.37 -5.02 -9.12
CA LEU A 296 -13.07 -4.28 -7.88
C LEU A 296 -13.93 -3.02 -7.77
N VAL A 297 -14.14 -2.32 -8.88
CA VAL A 297 -15.00 -1.12 -8.89
C VAL A 297 -16.44 -1.48 -8.55
N GLN A 298 -17.00 -2.52 -9.18
CA GLN A 298 -18.37 -2.94 -8.94
C GLN A 298 -18.56 -3.49 -7.52
N LEU A 299 -17.61 -4.29 -7.02
CA LEU A 299 -17.63 -4.80 -5.65
C LEU A 299 -17.60 -3.65 -4.63
N THR A 300 -16.72 -2.66 -4.83
CA THR A 300 -16.59 -1.51 -3.94
C THR A 300 -17.85 -0.65 -3.96
N LYS A 301 -18.34 -0.30 -5.16
CA LYS A 301 -19.58 0.47 -5.31
C LYS A 301 -20.79 -0.22 -4.69
N THR A 302 -20.95 -1.53 -4.94
CA THR A 302 -22.05 -2.32 -4.36
C THR A 302 -21.98 -2.33 -2.82
N ASN A 303 -20.79 -2.45 -2.25
CA ASN A 303 -20.60 -2.39 -0.80
C ASN A 303 -20.96 -1.02 -0.21
N ILE A 304 -20.59 0.07 -0.88
CA ILE A 304 -20.94 1.44 -0.48
C ILE A 304 -22.45 1.63 -0.53
N VAL A 305 -23.08 1.33 -1.67
CA VAL A 305 -24.53 1.43 -1.88
C VAL A 305 -25.28 0.62 -0.83
N ARG A 306 -24.96 -0.67 -0.69
CA ARG A 306 -25.67 -1.57 0.22
C ARG A 306 -25.56 -1.18 1.70
N ARG A 307 -24.43 -0.61 2.14
CA ARG A 307 -24.15 -0.39 3.57
C ARG A 307 -24.29 1.06 4.01
N LEU A 308 -24.15 2.01 3.10
CA LEU A 308 -24.08 3.44 3.42
C LEU A 308 -25.22 4.27 2.80
N GLN A 309 -25.91 3.79 1.76
CA GLN A 309 -27.06 4.51 1.22
C GLN A 309 -28.21 4.56 2.24
N GLY A 310 -28.71 5.77 2.48
CA GLY A 310 -29.94 6.04 3.23
C GLY A 310 -31.00 6.74 2.38
N LYS A 311 -32.06 7.25 3.04
CA LYS A 311 -33.23 7.87 2.39
C LYS A 311 -32.97 9.32 1.92
N TYR A 312 -31.93 9.97 2.44
CA TYR A 312 -31.60 11.39 2.24
C TYR A 312 -30.21 11.62 1.65
N GLY A 313 -29.37 10.58 1.64
CA GLY A 313 -28.01 10.64 1.12
C GLY A 313 -27.25 9.37 1.47
N PHE A 314 -25.93 9.45 1.51
CA PHE A 314 -25.09 8.36 2.01
C PHE A 314 -24.50 8.75 3.36
N LYS A 315 -24.38 7.79 4.28
CA LYS A 315 -23.51 7.91 5.46
C LYS A 315 -22.05 7.94 4.99
N ARG A 316 -21.17 8.66 5.69
CA ARG A 316 -19.73 8.64 5.36
C ARG A 316 -19.12 7.27 5.63
N PHE A 317 -19.35 6.74 6.83
CA PHE A 317 -19.06 5.36 7.23
C PHE A 317 -19.97 4.95 8.40
N SER A 318 -20.01 3.66 8.75
CA SER A 318 -20.88 3.18 9.86
C SER A 318 -20.41 3.66 11.23
N ARG A 319 -21.35 4.03 12.11
CA ARG A 319 -21.11 4.64 13.44
C ARG A 319 -20.28 5.93 13.38
N ASP A 320 -20.51 6.73 12.36
CA ASP A 320 -19.94 8.06 12.24
C ASP A 320 -20.73 9.06 13.09
N GLY A 321 -20.08 9.66 14.08
CA GLY A 321 -20.69 10.66 14.95
C GLY A 321 -20.70 12.06 14.36
N TYR A 322 -19.97 12.33 13.27
CA TYR A 322 -19.82 13.71 12.83
C TYR A 322 -21.14 14.34 12.41
N LYS A 323 -21.45 15.48 13.03
CA LYS A 323 -22.72 16.18 12.85
C LYS A 323 -23.95 15.32 13.17
N CYS A 324 -23.77 14.27 13.97
CA CYS A 324 -24.88 13.59 14.65
C CYS A 324 -25.34 14.47 15.82
N VAL A 325 -26.62 14.43 16.15
CA VAL A 325 -27.20 15.25 17.23
C VAL A 325 -26.64 14.91 18.63
N LEU A 326 -26.06 13.72 18.77
CA LEU A 326 -25.45 13.25 20.02
C LEU A 326 -23.95 13.55 20.10
N GLU A 327 -23.32 14.04 19.03
CA GLU A 327 -21.92 14.43 19.06
C GLU A 327 -21.75 15.72 19.86
N ASP A 328 -20.78 15.72 20.77
CA ASP A 328 -20.35 16.92 21.49
C ASP A 328 -19.51 17.80 20.53
N PRO A 329 -20.00 18.97 20.11
CA PRO A 329 -19.30 19.83 19.16
C PRO A 329 -18.06 20.50 19.75
N ASP A 330 -17.97 20.62 21.07
CA ASP A 330 -16.87 21.29 21.77
C ASP A 330 -15.70 20.32 22.06
N ARG A 331 -15.94 19.02 21.90
CA ARG A 331 -14.94 17.98 22.14
C ARG A 331 -14.34 17.46 20.83
N ARG A 332 -13.02 17.52 20.74
CA ARG A 332 -12.29 17.03 19.56
C ARG A 332 -12.26 15.51 19.41
N TYR A 333 -12.15 14.75 20.50
CA TYR A 333 -11.98 13.29 20.46
C TYR A 333 -13.15 12.57 21.11
N TYR A 334 -13.49 11.38 20.60
CA TYR A 334 -14.55 10.59 21.21
C TYR A 334 -14.07 9.88 22.48
N HIS A 335 -15.01 9.66 23.40
CA HIS A 335 -14.79 8.79 24.55
C HIS A 335 -14.90 7.32 24.13
N GLU A 336 -14.28 6.43 24.92
CA GLU A 336 -14.44 5.00 24.70
C GLU A 336 -15.92 4.60 24.79
N GLY A 337 -16.39 3.87 23.78
CA GLY A 337 -17.76 3.37 23.68
C GLY A 337 -18.78 4.35 23.09
N GLU A 338 -18.41 5.61 22.90
CA GLU A 338 -19.30 6.65 22.38
C GLU A 338 -19.83 6.32 20.97
N LEU A 339 -19.04 5.62 20.15
CA LEU A 339 -19.43 5.26 18.77
C LEU A 339 -20.72 4.44 18.71
N LYS A 340 -21.02 3.65 19.74
CA LYS A 340 -22.28 2.89 19.81
C LYS A 340 -23.50 3.81 19.88
N ASN A 341 -23.35 5.00 20.45
CA ASN A 341 -24.44 5.96 20.57
C ASN A 341 -24.89 6.48 19.20
N PHE A 342 -23.97 6.52 18.23
CA PHE A 342 -24.21 6.98 16.86
C PHE A 342 -24.75 5.88 15.92
N ASP A 343 -24.74 4.62 16.35
CA ASP A 343 -25.19 3.49 15.53
C ASP A 343 -26.67 3.66 15.16
N GLY A 344 -26.96 3.74 13.86
CA GLY A 344 -28.31 4.01 13.33
C GLY A 344 -28.69 5.50 13.26
N LEU A 345 -27.97 6.38 13.96
CA LEU A 345 -28.27 7.82 14.02
C LEU A 345 -27.35 8.68 13.13
N GLU A 346 -26.56 8.06 12.27
CA GLU A 346 -25.57 8.77 11.47
C GLU A 346 -26.20 9.73 10.46
N SER A 347 -25.54 10.87 10.26
CA SER A 347 -25.95 11.88 9.29
C SER A 347 -25.76 11.40 7.85
N GLU A 348 -26.68 11.80 6.98
CA GLU A 348 -26.71 11.41 5.57
C GLU A 348 -26.37 12.59 4.66
N TRP A 349 -25.53 12.32 3.65
CA TRP A 349 -24.91 13.35 2.83
C TRP A 349 -25.44 13.26 1.40
N PRO A 350 -26.27 14.23 0.93
CA PRO A 350 -26.84 14.21 -0.42
C PRO A 350 -25.79 14.42 -1.51
N LEU A 351 -24.60 14.93 -1.14
CA LEU A 351 -23.43 15.04 -2.01
C LEU A 351 -23.14 13.75 -2.80
N PHE A 352 -23.34 12.59 -2.18
CA PHE A 352 -23.06 11.32 -2.83
C PHE A 352 -24.10 10.91 -3.87
N TYR A 353 -25.33 11.44 -3.82
CA TYR A 353 -26.26 11.32 -4.94
C TYR A 353 -25.73 12.07 -6.17
N VAL A 354 -25.14 13.25 -5.98
CA VAL A 354 -24.50 14.01 -7.06
C VAL A 354 -23.33 13.23 -7.66
N MET A 355 -22.48 12.62 -6.81
CA MET A 355 -21.38 11.76 -7.28
C MET A 355 -21.89 10.55 -8.07
N MET A 356 -23.00 9.94 -7.65
CA MET A 356 -23.62 8.82 -8.38
C MET A 356 -24.22 9.26 -9.72
N ILE A 357 -24.75 10.49 -9.82
CA ILE A 357 -25.18 11.07 -11.11
C ILE A 357 -23.98 11.22 -12.03
N ILE A 358 -22.89 11.84 -11.57
CA ILE A 358 -21.66 12.03 -12.36
C ILE A 358 -21.08 10.68 -12.80
N ASP A 359 -20.99 9.71 -11.89
CA ASP A 359 -20.56 8.33 -12.21
C ASP A 359 -21.45 7.69 -13.29
N GLY A 360 -22.77 7.89 -13.20
CA GLY A 360 -23.73 7.40 -14.18
C GLY A 360 -23.50 8.00 -15.57
N VAL A 361 -23.19 9.30 -15.63
CA VAL A 361 -22.84 9.97 -16.91
C VAL A 361 -21.55 9.41 -17.49
N PHE A 362 -20.47 9.29 -16.70
CA PHE A 362 -19.20 8.74 -17.18
C PHE A 362 -19.32 7.28 -17.66
N ARG A 363 -20.21 6.49 -17.05
CA ARG A 363 -20.45 5.08 -17.41
C ARG A 363 -21.55 4.88 -18.43
N THR A 364 -22.23 5.94 -18.86
CA THR A 364 -23.37 5.87 -19.79
C THR A 364 -24.50 4.98 -19.24
N LEU A 365 -24.87 5.17 -17.96
CA LEU A 365 -25.93 4.45 -17.25
C LEU A 365 -27.13 5.39 -17.02
N PRO A 366 -28.07 5.53 -17.97
CA PRO A 366 -29.18 6.47 -17.87
C PRO A 366 -30.11 6.16 -16.69
N ASP A 367 -30.39 4.88 -16.41
CA ASP A 367 -31.26 4.46 -15.31
C ASP A 367 -30.73 4.92 -13.94
N GLN A 368 -29.41 4.82 -13.74
CA GLN A 368 -28.75 5.31 -12.53
C GLN A 368 -28.86 6.84 -12.43
N VAL A 369 -28.66 7.55 -13.54
CA VAL A 369 -28.76 9.01 -13.57
C VAL A 369 -30.18 9.45 -13.18
N GLU A 370 -31.21 8.83 -13.76
CA GLU A 370 -32.60 9.14 -13.47
C GLU A 370 -32.97 8.83 -12.00
N GLU A 371 -32.57 7.66 -11.50
CA GLU A 371 -32.81 7.26 -10.11
C GLU A 371 -32.25 8.29 -9.12
N PHE A 372 -30.97 8.62 -9.24
CA PHE A 372 -30.30 9.52 -8.30
C PHE A 372 -30.71 10.99 -8.51
N GLN A 373 -31.09 11.41 -9.72
CA GLN A 373 -31.70 12.72 -9.95
C GLN A 373 -33.05 12.84 -9.24
N LYS A 374 -33.89 11.80 -9.29
CA LYS A 374 -35.18 11.77 -8.59
C LYS A 374 -34.98 11.83 -7.08
N LEU A 375 -34.04 11.05 -6.54
CA LEU A 375 -33.69 11.08 -5.12
C LEU A 375 -33.16 12.45 -4.70
N LEU A 376 -32.24 13.04 -5.47
CA LEU A 376 -31.67 14.34 -5.17
C LEU A 376 -32.72 15.46 -5.25
N LYS A 377 -33.61 15.45 -6.24
CA LYS A 377 -34.67 16.47 -6.40
C LYS A 377 -35.59 16.55 -5.18
N ALA A 378 -35.80 15.44 -4.47
CA ALA A 378 -36.57 15.40 -3.22
C ALA A 378 -35.80 15.92 -1.99
N ARG A 379 -34.54 16.33 -2.16
CA ARG A 379 -33.61 16.75 -1.10
C ARG A 379 -33.00 18.13 -1.33
N ILE A 380 -33.28 18.78 -2.46
CA ILE A 380 -32.87 20.16 -2.71
C ILE A 380 -33.98 21.12 -2.28
N PHE A 381 -33.60 22.31 -1.86
CA PHE A 381 -34.50 23.43 -1.65
C PHE A 381 -34.07 24.62 -2.52
N MET A 382 -34.89 25.66 -2.62
CA MET A 382 -34.56 26.87 -3.40
C MET A 382 -34.14 27.99 -2.45
N ASP A 383 -33.13 28.77 -2.84
CA ASP A 383 -32.73 29.98 -2.11
C ASP A 383 -33.63 31.20 -2.43
N GLU A 384 -33.29 32.36 -1.85
CA GLU A 384 -34.02 33.63 -2.05
C GLU A 384 -34.05 34.09 -3.52
N HIS A 385 -33.13 33.60 -4.36
CA HIS A 385 -33.05 33.90 -5.79
C HIS A 385 -33.72 32.82 -6.66
N GLY A 386 -34.31 31.79 -6.04
CA GLY A 386 -34.90 30.66 -6.74
C GLY A 386 -33.87 29.65 -7.26
N ASP A 387 -32.61 29.75 -6.82
CA ASP A 387 -31.56 28.82 -7.24
C ASP A 387 -31.56 27.56 -6.33
N PRO A 388 -31.30 26.38 -6.90
CA PRO A 388 -31.27 25.13 -6.14
C PRO A 388 -30.09 25.08 -5.15
N VAL A 389 -30.37 24.59 -3.95
CA VAL A 389 -29.40 24.40 -2.87
C VAL A 389 -29.38 22.95 -2.41
N ILE A 390 -28.18 22.38 -2.41
CA ILE A 390 -27.90 21.09 -1.78
C ILE A 390 -27.56 21.32 -0.30
N PRO A 391 -28.33 20.73 0.63
CA PRO A 391 -27.98 20.70 2.05
C PRO A 391 -26.62 20.05 2.32
N TRP A 392 -25.91 20.50 3.34
CA TRP A 392 -24.62 19.90 3.72
C TRP A 392 -24.78 18.44 4.15
N TYR A 393 -25.75 18.20 5.04
CA TYR A 393 -26.14 16.87 5.52
C TYR A 393 -27.58 16.89 6.04
N TYR A 394 -28.12 15.69 6.27
CA TYR A 394 -29.40 15.44 6.93
C TYR A 394 -29.16 14.70 8.24
N TYR A 395 -29.78 15.15 9.33
CA TYR A 395 -29.60 14.57 10.67
C TYR A 395 -30.95 14.28 11.35
N ILE A 396 -30.91 13.48 12.41
CA ILE A 396 -32.08 13.14 13.22
C ILE A 396 -32.25 14.19 14.32
N PRO A 397 -33.42 14.83 14.47
CA PRO A 397 -33.67 15.76 15.57
C PRO A 397 -33.54 15.10 16.94
N LYS A 398 -33.08 15.85 17.93
CA LYS A 398 -32.81 15.35 19.30
C LYS A 398 -34.04 14.68 19.93
N GLU A 399 -35.22 15.23 19.68
CA GLU A 399 -36.50 14.75 20.21
C GLU A 399 -36.90 13.38 19.66
N SER A 400 -36.39 13.00 18.49
CA SER A 400 -36.77 11.77 17.79
C SER A 400 -35.71 10.67 17.85
N VAL A 401 -34.63 10.88 18.62
CA VAL A 401 -33.54 9.91 18.79
C VAL A 401 -34.03 8.57 19.32
N GLU A 402 -34.87 8.59 20.36
CA GLU A 402 -35.39 7.36 20.97
C GLU A 402 -36.35 6.60 20.03
N ASN A 403 -37.14 7.33 19.24
CA ASN A 403 -38.02 6.72 18.23
C ASN A 403 -37.21 6.00 17.15
N GLU A 404 -36.17 6.65 16.63
CA GLU A 404 -35.30 6.07 15.61
C GLU A 404 -34.51 4.86 16.15
N ARG A 405 -34.13 4.85 17.43
CA ARG A 405 -33.48 3.70 18.08
C ARG A 405 -34.40 2.49 18.21
N ASN A 406 -35.67 2.74 18.56
CA ASN A 406 -36.66 1.68 18.74
C ASN A 406 -37.13 1.10 17.40
N GLU A 407 -37.33 1.95 16.40
CA GLU A 407 -37.75 1.56 15.05
C GLU A 407 -36.87 2.27 14.00
N PRO A 408 -35.84 1.60 13.47
CA PRO A 408 -34.92 2.21 12.51
C PRO A 408 -35.63 2.69 11.23
N ASN A 409 -35.28 3.89 10.77
CA ASN A 409 -35.89 4.60 9.63
C ASN A 409 -37.35 5.05 9.84
N SER A 410 -37.82 5.12 11.09
CA SER A 410 -39.15 5.63 11.44
C SER A 410 -39.22 7.17 11.39
N THR A 411 -38.10 7.84 11.61
CA THR A 411 -38.04 9.31 11.76
C THR A 411 -37.63 10.00 10.47
N TRP A 412 -38.24 11.15 10.18
CA TRP A 412 -37.81 12.03 9.10
C TRP A 412 -36.56 12.82 9.50
N LYS A 413 -35.51 12.79 8.67
CA LYS A 413 -34.30 13.60 8.88
C LYS A 413 -34.51 15.04 8.42
N VAL A 414 -33.94 15.98 9.15
CA VAL A 414 -33.98 17.42 8.84
C VAL A 414 -32.67 17.86 8.18
N PRO A 415 -32.73 18.80 7.21
CA PRO A 415 -31.52 19.31 6.55
C PRO A 415 -30.72 20.20 7.52
N SER A 416 -29.41 20.26 7.33
CA SER A 416 -28.49 21.16 8.05
C SER A 416 -28.79 22.64 7.83
N SER A 417 -29.46 22.97 6.72
CA SER A 417 -29.80 24.32 6.28
C SER A 417 -31.27 24.32 5.88
N HIS A 418 -32.12 25.04 6.62
CA HIS A 418 -33.54 25.18 6.31
C HIS A 418 -33.89 26.66 6.07
N PRO A 419 -34.74 26.98 5.06
CA PRO A 419 -35.34 28.30 4.94
C PRO A 419 -36.11 28.65 6.22
N GLY A 420 -35.75 29.76 6.89
CA GLY A 420 -36.44 30.26 8.09
C GLY A 420 -35.75 30.01 9.44
N ASP A 421 -34.59 29.35 9.46
CA ASP A 421 -33.78 29.20 10.67
C ASP A 421 -32.98 30.49 10.95
N GLU A 422 -33.10 31.06 12.16
CA GLU A 422 -32.41 32.30 12.55
C GLU A 422 -30.88 32.11 12.56
N ASN A 423 -30.42 30.87 12.73
CA ASN A 423 -29.03 30.46 12.54
C ASN A 423 -28.82 30.00 11.09
N LYS A 424 -28.69 30.94 10.15
CA LYS A 424 -28.43 30.65 8.72
C LYS A 424 -27.22 29.73 8.55
N ALA A 425 -27.43 28.42 8.35
CA ALA A 425 -26.38 27.54 7.86
C ALA A 425 -26.06 27.92 6.41
N GLY A 426 -24.83 28.37 6.15
CA GLY A 426 -24.38 28.79 4.83
C GLY A 426 -24.43 27.70 3.77
N LEU A 427 -24.23 28.10 2.51
CA LEU A 427 -24.10 27.17 1.38
C LEU A 427 -22.84 26.32 1.55
N PHE A 428 -22.98 25.00 1.43
CA PHE A 428 -21.86 24.07 1.41
C PHE A 428 -21.21 24.05 0.01
N LEU A 429 -20.06 24.71 -0.12
CA LEU A 429 -19.52 25.06 -1.43
C LEU A 429 -19.03 23.85 -2.22
N TRP A 430 -18.47 22.83 -1.57
CA TRP A 430 -18.10 21.59 -2.25
C TRP A 430 -19.32 20.86 -2.83
N GLY A 431 -20.40 20.72 -2.05
CA GLY A 431 -21.65 20.12 -2.52
C GLY A 431 -22.25 20.85 -3.72
N GLN A 432 -22.32 22.18 -3.63
CA GLN A 432 -22.82 23.04 -4.69
C GLN A 432 -21.97 23.00 -5.95
N SER A 433 -20.64 22.92 -5.81
CA SER A 433 -19.72 22.82 -6.93
C SER A 433 -19.96 21.55 -7.75
N LEU A 434 -20.11 20.40 -7.09
CA LEU A 434 -20.40 19.15 -7.77
C LEU A 434 -21.80 19.14 -8.40
N PHE A 435 -22.77 19.81 -7.77
CA PHE A 435 -24.11 19.96 -8.35
C PHE A 435 -24.07 20.70 -9.68
N VAL A 436 -23.37 21.83 -9.74
CA VAL A 436 -23.19 22.60 -10.98
C VAL A 436 -22.57 21.73 -12.08
N LEU A 437 -21.53 20.97 -11.74
CA LEU A 437 -20.92 20.02 -12.68
C LEU A 437 -21.90 18.95 -13.16
N ALA A 438 -22.68 18.36 -12.25
CA ALA A 438 -23.70 17.38 -12.60
C ALA A 438 -24.76 17.97 -13.52
N GLN A 439 -25.25 19.19 -13.26
CA GLN A 439 -26.21 19.88 -14.12
C GLN A 439 -25.65 20.12 -15.53
N LEU A 440 -24.42 20.64 -15.63
CA LEU A 440 -23.74 20.86 -16.92
C LEU A 440 -23.60 19.55 -17.72
N LEU A 441 -23.25 18.45 -17.05
CA LEU A 441 -23.11 17.13 -17.67
C LEU A 441 -24.46 16.56 -18.11
N THR A 442 -25.47 16.54 -17.24
CA THR A 442 -26.78 15.96 -17.56
C THR A 442 -27.58 16.79 -18.55
N GLY A 443 -27.31 18.10 -18.63
CA GLY A 443 -27.85 18.99 -19.66
C GLY A 443 -27.15 18.89 -21.02
N GLY A 444 -26.09 18.09 -21.16
CA GLY A 444 -25.30 18.00 -22.40
C GLY A 444 -24.50 19.27 -22.72
N LEU A 445 -24.41 20.20 -21.76
CA LEU A 445 -23.69 21.47 -21.90
C LEU A 445 -22.17 21.27 -21.78
N LEU A 446 -21.76 20.32 -20.96
CA LEU A 446 -20.37 19.90 -20.78
C LEU A 446 -20.24 18.41 -21.12
N HIS A 447 -19.22 18.06 -21.92
CA HIS A 447 -18.92 16.67 -22.24
C HIS A 447 -17.89 16.08 -21.25
N VAL A 448 -17.96 14.77 -20.99
CA VAL A 448 -17.02 14.07 -20.08
C VAL A 448 -15.54 14.25 -20.48
N ASN A 449 -15.26 14.35 -21.77
CA ASN A 449 -13.92 14.61 -22.31
C ASN A 449 -13.40 16.03 -22.03
N GLU A 450 -14.30 16.99 -21.78
CA GLU A 450 -13.93 18.37 -21.49
C GLU A 450 -13.66 18.56 -20.00
N LEU A 451 -14.38 17.82 -19.15
CA LEU A 451 -14.16 17.75 -17.71
C LEU A 451 -12.97 16.86 -17.32
N ASP A 452 -12.66 15.83 -18.12
CA ASP A 452 -11.46 14.99 -17.98
C ASP A 452 -10.65 14.95 -19.29
N PRO A 453 -9.90 16.02 -19.61
CA PRO A 453 -9.16 16.14 -20.88
C PRO A 453 -8.03 15.12 -21.04
N ILE A 454 -7.58 14.52 -19.93
CA ILE A 454 -6.59 13.45 -19.91
C ILE A 454 -7.20 12.04 -20.02
N ARG A 455 -8.53 11.95 -20.10
CA ARG A 455 -9.34 10.73 -20.28
C ARG A 455 -8.95 9.61 -19.30
N ARG A 456 -8.74 9.95 -18.04
CA ARG A 456 -8.45 8.98 -16.98
C ARG A 456 -9.62 8.06 -16.64
N TYR A 457 -10.84 8.45 -16.97
CA TYR A 457 -11.98 7.53 -16.96
C TYR A 457 -11.78 6.29 -17.86
N LEU A 458 -10.87 6.37 -18.84
CA LEU A 458 -10.44 5.23 -19.65
C LEU A 458 -9.18 4.55 -19.06
N PRO A 459 -9.07 3.21 -19.21
CA PRO A 459 -7.83 2.51 -18.99
C PRO A 459 -6.69 3.11 -19.81
N SER A 460 -5.46 3.07 -19.30
CA SER A 460 -4.30 3.74 -19.92
C SER A 460 -4.02 3.33 -21.37
N TYR A 461 -4.38 2.11 -21.78
CA TYR A 461 -4.24 1.64 -23.17
C TYR A 461 -5.28 2.21 -24.15
N ASN A 462 -6.41 2.72 -23.65
CA ASN A 462 -7.46 3.36 -24.44
C ASN A 462 -7.32 4.90 -24.47
N ARG A 463 -6.34 5.45 -23.76
CA ARG A 463 -6.11 6.91 -23.73
C ARG A 463 -5.41 7.38 -25.01
N PRO A 464 -5.69 8.61 -25.47
CA PRO A 464 -4.98 9.18 -26.61
C PRO A 464 -3.47 9.18 -26.38
N ARG A 465 -2.71 8.74 -27.39
CA ARG A 465 -1.25 8.83 -27.33
C ARG A 465 -0.83 10.29 -27.42
N ARG A 466 -0.25 10.83 -26.35
CA ARG A 466 0.44 12.12 -26.42
C ARG A 466 1.71 11.94 -27.25
N ALA A 467 1.86 12.74 -28.31
CA ALA A 467 3.12 12.84 -29.03
C ALA A 467 4.15 13.52 -28.11
N GLY A 468 5.03 12.75 -27.50
CA GLY A 468 6.03 13.25 -26.56
C GLY A 468 7.21 12.29 -26.46
N ARG A 469 8.37 12.82 -26.09
CA ARG A 469 9.61 12.04 -25.92
C ARG A 469 9.77 11.44 -24.50
N TYR A 470 8.86 11.74 -23.58
CA TYR A 470 8.88 11.26 -22.19
C TYR A 470 8.04 9.99 -22.03
N SER A 471 8.39 9.11 -21.09
CA SER A 471 7.55 7.92 -20.87
C SER A 471 6.19 8.33 -20.32
N ALA A 472 5.14 7.82 -20.96
CA ALA A 472 3.76 7.98 -20.55
C ALA A 472 3.14 6.62 -20.28
N PHE A 473 2.17 6.59 -19.35
CA PHE A 473 1.37 5.40 -19.10
C PHE A 473 0.46 5.12 -20.31
N GLN A 474 0.63 3.97 -20.95
CA GLN A 474 -0.10 3.54 -22.15
C GLN A 474 -0.70 2.13 -22.01
N GLY A 475 -0.80 1.62 -20.78
CA GLY A 475 -1.40 0.32 -20.48
C GLY A 475 -0.56 -0.88 -20.93
N ILE A 476 -1.17 -2.06 -20.99
CA ILE A 476 -0.49 -3.30 -21.39
C ILE A 476 -0.56 -3.40 -22.91
N ALA A 477 0.58 -3.52 -23.58
CA ALA A 477 0.58 -4.05 -24.94
C ALA A 477 0.06 -5.48 -24.90
N THR A 478 -0.92 -5.83 -25.75
CA THR A 478 -1.50 -7.18 -25.85
C THR A 478 -0.46 -8.28 -26.15
N ASP A 479 0.74 -7.90 -26.60
CA ASP A 479 1.91 -8.76 -26.75
C ASP A 479 3.16 -8.14 -26.08
N LEU A 480 3.08 -7.87 -24.76
CA LEU A 480 4.24 -7.41 -24.00
C LEU A 480 5.33 -8.50 -24.00
N VAL A 481 6.53 -8.12 -24.45
CA VAL A 481 7.72 -8.96 -24.42
C VAL A 481 8.81 -8.25 -23.64
N VAL A 482 9.31 -8.90 -22.59
CA VAL A 482 10.43 -8.37 -21.79
C VAL A 482 11.73 -8.59 -22.55
N GLN A 483 12.44 -7.51 -22.83
CA GLN A 483 13.74 -7.55 -23.51
C GLN A 483 14.82 -7.83 -22.46
N VAL A 484 15.71 -8.76 -22.73
CA VAL A 484 16.80 -9.13 -21.82
C VAL A 484 18.13 -8.97 -22.53
N VAL A 485 19.05 -8.26 -21.87
CA VAL A 485 20.43 -8.06 -22.32
C VAL A 485 21.35 -8.69 -21.28
N LEU A 486 22.27 -9.55 -21.74
CA LEU A 486 23.27 -10.18 -20.90
C LEU A 486 24.61 -9.46 -21.05
N ILE A 487 25.11 -8.87 -19.97
CA ILE A 487 26.41 -8.21 -19.91
C ILE A 487 27.38 -9.08 -19.13
N ALA A 488 28.49 -9.48 -19.75
CA ALA A 488 29.58 -10.19 -19.11
C ALA A 488 30.65 -9.20 -18.64
N GLU A 489 31.16 -9.34 -17.41
CA GLU A 489 32.15 -8.41 -16.86
C GLU A 489 33.51 -8.42 -17.55
N SER A 490 33.89 -9.53 -18.21
CA SER A 490 35.17 -9.69 -18.91
C SER A 490 35.00 -10.39 -20.27
N MET A 491 35.95 -10.16 -21.19
CA MET A 491 36.01 -10.90 -22.48
C MET A 491 36.23 -12.40 -22.27
N ARG A 492 36.97 -12.76 -21.23
CA ARG A 492 37.19 -14.15 -20.84
C ARG A 492 35.86 -14.83 -20.50
N LEU A 493 35.05 -14.19 -19.67
CA LEU A 493 33.71 -14.66 -19.30
C LEU A 493 32.78 -14.76 -20.50
N GLN A 494 32.80 -13.76 -21.39
CA GLN A 494 32.02 -13.78 -22.62
C GLN A 494 32.37 -15.01 -23.49
N ALA A 495 33.66 -15.26 -23.70
CA ALA A 495 34.09 -16.41 -24.50
C ALA A 495 33.70 -17.74 -23.85
N MET A 496 33.82 -17.84 -22.51
CA MET A 496 33.34 -18.99 -21.75
C MET A 496 31.83 -19.21 -21.92
N MET A 497 31.00 -18.17 -21.81
CA MET A 497 29.55 -18.27 -22.08
C MET A 497 29.24 -18.69 -23.52
N GLY A 498 30.07 -18.24 -24.48
CA GLY A 498 30.00 -18.62 -25.88
C GLY A 498 30.12 -20.13 -26.10
N THR A 499 30.95 -20.84 -25.31
CA THR A 499 31.08 -22.31 -25.39
C THR A 499 29.78 -23.05 -25.04
N TYR A 500 28.93 -22.45 -24.19
CA TYR A 500 27.60 -22.95 -23.85
C TYR A 500 26.50 -22.48 -24.81
N GLY A 501 26.86 -21.79 -25.89
CA GLY A 501 25.92 -21.24 -26.86
C GLY A 501 25.10 -20.06 -26.33
N ILE A 502 25.56 -19.40 -25.27
CA ILE A 502 24.94 -18.21 -24.68
C ILE A 502 25.68 -16.96 -25.20
N GLN A 503 24.95 -16.08 -25.88
CA GLN A 503 25.51 -14.82 -26.39
C GLN A 503 25.41 -13.73 -25.32
N THR A 504 26.54 -13.16 -24.92
CA THR A 504 26.65 -12.02 -24.01
C THR A 504 27.44 -10.89 -24.69
N GLN A 505 27.35 -9.67 -24.16
CA GLN A 505 28.17 -8.52 -24.59
C GLN A 505 29.06 -8.04 -23.45
N THR A 506 30.22 -7.47 -23.75
CA THR A 506 31.02 -6.78 -22.73
C THR A 506 30.62 -5.30 -22.62
N PRO A 507 30.98 -4.60 -21.52
CA PRO A 507 30.74 -3.17 -21.39
C PRO A 507 31.36 -2.32 -22.51
N HIS A 508 32.44 -2.79 -23.12
CA HIS A 508 33.09 -2.12 -24.24
C HIS A 508 32.30 -2.30 -25.55
N GLU A 509 31.76 -3.49 -25.82
CA GLU A 509 30.99 -3.77 -27.05
C GLU A 509 29.63 -3.07 -27.12
N VAL A 510 29.11 -2.58 -25.98
CA VAL A 510 27.83 -1.86 -25.92
C VAL A 510 27.97 -0.35 -26.10
N GLU A 511 29.21 0.17 -26.18
CA GLU A 511 29.46 1.57 -26.49
C GLU A 511 28.75 1.98 -27.81
N PRO A 512 28.11 3.16 -27.88
CA PRO A 512 28.19 4.29 -26.94
C PRO A 512 27.23 4.20 -25.74
N VAL A 513 26.50 3.10 -25.55
CA VAL A 513 25.58 2.94 -24.40
C VAL A 513 26.38 2.62 -23.15
N GLN A 514 26.17 3.41 -22.11
CA GLN A 514 26.84 3.28 -20.81
C GLN A 514 26.05 2.33 -19.90
N ILE A 515 26.72 1.33 -19.33
CA ILE A 515 26.13 0.44 -18.32
C ILE A 515 26.43 1.02 -16.94
N CYS A 516 25.37 1.33 -16.19
CA CYS A 516 25.46 2.01 -14.90
C CYS A 516 24.77 1.21 -13.80
N SER A 517 25.14 1.47 -12.54
CA SER A 517 24.41 0.93 -11.40
C SER A 517 23.08 1.67 -11.20
N SER A 518 22.14 1.06 -10.48
CA SER A 518 20.93 1.73 -10.00
C SER A 518 21.25 2.94 -9.12
N THR A 519 22.29 2.87 -8.28
CA THR A 519 22.70 3.96 -7.38
C THR A 519 23.13 5.23 -8.11
N GLN A 520 23.79 5.11 -9.27
CA GLN A 520 24.13 6.29 -10.08
C GLN A 520 22.89 7.03 -10.57
N LEU A 521 21.87 6.28 -10.99
CA LEU A 521 20.61 6.87 -11.38
C LEU A 521 19.91 7.55 -10.19
N VAL A 522 20.04 7.03 -8.96
CA VAL A 522 19.58 7.72 -7.75
C VAL A 522 20.24 9.09 -7.58
N HIS A 523 21.55 9.19 -7.85
CA HIS A 523 22.27 10.47 -7.80
C HIS A 523 21.79 11.45 -8.87
N VAL A 524 21.48 10.99 -10.08
CA VAL A 524 20.88 11.82 -11.14
C VAL A 524 19.52 12.38 -10.71
N TYR A 525 18.63 11.52 -10.21
CA TYR A 525 17.31 11.94 -9.76
C TYR A 525 17.33 12.84 -8.51
N ARG A 526 18.42 12.84 -7.72
CA ARG A 526 18.57 13.74 -6.57
C ARG A 526 18.45 15.21 -6.98
N GLU A 527 19.02 15.54 -8.14
CA GLU A 527 19.02 16.91 -8.68
C GLU A 527 17.64 17.36 -9.20
N LEU A 528 16.72 16.42 -9.42
CA LEU A 528 15.38 16.71 -9.88
C LEU A 528 14.56 17.42 -8.78
N GLY A 529 14.15 18.65 -9.06
CA GLY A 529 13.36 19.48 -8.15
C GLY A 529 14.20 20.25 -7.11
N VAL A 530 15.52 20.35 -7.29
CA VAL A 530 16.35 21.23 -6.45
C VAL A 530 15.98 22.69 -6.70
N CYS A 531 15.75 23.45 -5.62
CA CYS A 531 15.52 24.89 -5.67
C CYS A 531 16.22 25.57 -4.50
N LYS A 532 17.32 26.28 -4.79
CA LYS A 532 18.12 26.98 -3.77
C LYS A 532 17.32 28.09 -3.07
N LYS A 533 16.45 28.81 -3.80
CA LYS A 533 15.64 29.90 -3.24
C LYS A 533 14.64 29.42 -2.19
N LEU A 534 14.02 28.26 -2.44
CA LEU A 534 13.06 27.63 -1.53
C LEU A 534 13.73 26.64 -0.54
N LYS A 535 15.06 26.51 -0.59
CA LYS A 535 15.85 25.55 0.20
C LYS A 535 15.39 24.09 0.01
N LEU A 536 14.93 23.75 -1.18
CA LEU A 536 14.50 22.38 -1.53
C LEU A 536 15.67 21.61 -2.13
N THR A 537 15.93 20.42 -1.60
CA THR A 537 17.10 19.59 -1.99
C THR A 537 16.79 18.54 -3.06
N GLY A 538 15.62 18.58 -3.70
CA GLY A 538 15.21 17.61 -4.72
C GLY A 538 14.82 16.23 -4.17
N ARG A 539 15.01 15.16 -4.95
CA ARG A 539 14.58 13.80 -4.56
C ARG A 539 15.46 13.26 -3.43
N PRO A 540 14.88 12.69 -2.35
CA PRO A 540 15.67 12.00 -1.33
C PRO A 540 16.38 10.78 -1.92
N ILE A 541 17.47 10.34 -1.30
CA ILE A 541 18.22 9.15 -1.70
C ILE A 541 17.32 7.92 -1.49
N ARG A 542 16.71 7.46 -2.57
CA ARG A 542 15.74 6.36 -2.59
C ARG A 542 16.10 5.42 -3.73
N PRO A 543 16.18 4.10 -3.50
CA PRO A 543 16.52 3.15 -4.55
C PRO A 543 15.47 3.18 -5.67
N ILE A 544 15.94 2.97 -6.90
CA ILE A 544 15.09 2.85 -8.08
C ILE A 544 14.79 1.36 -8.27
N GLY A 545 13.51 1.02 -8.39
CA GLY A 545 13.10 -0.37 -8.51
C GLY A 545 13.22 -0.90 -9.94
N SER A 546 12.72 -2.11 -10.13
CA SER A 546 12.89 -2.88 -11.35
C SER A 546 12.15 -2.26 -12.55
N LEU A 547 11.05 -1.54 -12.34
CA LEU A 547 10.38 -0.83 -13.43
C LEU A 547 11.20 0.38 -13.88
N GLY A 548 11.82 1.11 -12.96
CA GLY A 548 12.74 2.18 -13.28
C GLY A 548 14.00 1.68 -14.00
N THR A 549 14.68 0.66 -13.47
CA THR A 549 15.91 0.12 -14.08
C THR A 549 15.70 -0.59 -15.41
N SER A 550 14.46 -1.01 -15.72
CA SER A 550 14.11 -1.60 -17.02
C SER A 550 13.87 -0.58 -18.15
N LYS A 551 14.24 0.69 -17.95
CA LYS A 551 14.22 1.75 -18.97
C LYS A 551 15.61 2.02 -19.52
N ILE A 552 15.66 2.54 -20.74
CA ILE A 552 16.85 3.18 -21.29
C ILE A 552 16.74 4.68 -21.02
N TYR A 553 17.79 5.28 -20.46
CA TYR A 553 17.82 6.70 -20.13
C TYR A 553 18.67 7.47 -21.12
N ARG A 554 18.22 8.68 -21.47
CA ARG A 554 19.01 9.68 -22.19
C ARG A 554 19.37 10.78 -21.22
N VAL A 555 20.65 10.94 -20.91
CA VAL A 555 21.14 11.91 -19.92
C VAL A 555 22.33 12.66 -20.50
N CYS A 556 22.23 13.99 -20.61
CA CYS A 556 23.27 14.86 -21.20
C CYS A 556 23.79 14.36 -22.58
N GLY A 557 22.89 13.84 -23.42
CA GLY A 557 23.28 13.27 -24.73
C GLY A 557 23.87 11.86 -24.69
N MET A 558 24.16 11.30 -23.50
CA MET A 558 24.58 9.91 -23.33
C MET A 558 23.37 8.99 -23.23
N THR A 559 23.51 7.75 -23.69
CA THR A 559 22.50 6.70 -23.52
C THR A 559 22.96 5.80 -22.39
N VAL A 560 22.11 5.58 -21.39
CA VAL A 560 22.43 4.84 -20.16
C VAL A 560 21.45 3.69 -19.98
N LEU A 561 21.96 2.51 -19.65
CA LEU A 561 21.18 1.36 -19.23
C LEU A 561 21.63 0.93 -17.83
N CYS A 562 20.69 0.83 -16.90
CA CYS A 562 20.99 0.43 -15.53
C CYS A 562 20.73 -1.07 -15.32
N TYR A 563 21.60 -1.74 -14.56
CA TYR A 563 21.27 -3.07 -14.04
C TYR A 563 20.46 -2.96 -12.73
N PRO A 564 19.55 -3.91 -12.46
CA PRO A 564 18.74 -3.94 -11.24
C PRO A 564 19.55 -4.10 -9.94
N LEU A 565 18.96 -3.67 -8.82
CA LEU A 565 19.52 -3.77 -7.46
C LEU A 565 19.97 -5.18 -7.07
N ILE A 566 19.35 -6.24 -7.61
CA ILE A 566 19.73 -7.64 -7.32
C ILE A 566 21.17 -7.99 -7.77
N PHE A 567 21.75 -7.20 -8.68
CA PHE A 567 23.15 -7.34 -9.12
C PHE A 567 24.09 -6.33 -8.45
N GLU A 568 23.56 -5.43 -7.63
CA GLU A 568 24.35 -4.47 -6.87
C GLU A 568 25.03 -5.18 -5.70
N VAL A 569 26.29 -4.82 -5.43
CA VAL A 569 27.03 -5.39 -4.29
C VAL A 569 26.52 -4.68 -3.03
N SER A 570 25.49 -5.26 -2.41
CA SER A 570 24.94 -4.79 -1.14
C SER A 570 25.85 -5.17 0.04
N GLU A 571 25.74 -4.41 1.13
CA GLU A 571 26.34 -4.79 2.42
C GLU A 571 25.74 -6.11 2.95
N PHE A 572 24.51 -6.48 2.54
CA PHE A 572 23.85 -7.71 2.94
C PHE A 572 24.14 -8.87 1.97
N TYR A 573 24.37 -10.08 2.49
CA TYR A 573 25.02 -11.19 1.76
C TYR A 573 24.11 -12.02 0.84
N LEU A 574 22.81 -11.69 0.72
CA LEU A 574 21.83 -12.54 -0.01
C LEU A 574 22.20 -12.77 -1.48
N TYR A 575 22.82 -11.79 -2.13
CA TYR A 575 23.23 -11.88 -3.54
C TYR A 575 24.26 -12.99 -3.80
N ARG A 576 24.94 -13.49 -2.77
CA ARG A 576 25.96 -14.54 -2.86
C ARG A 576 25.37 -15.95 -3.00
N ASP A 577 24.07 -16.14 -2.72
CA ASP A 577 23.38 -17.41 -2.97
C ASP A 577 22.83 -17.43 -4.40
N MET A 578 23.50 -18.13 -5.31
CA MET A 578 23.08 -18.21 -6.71
C MET A 578 21.67 -18.78 -6.90
N ALA A 579 21.28 -19.77 -6.10
CA ALA A 579 19.94 -20.36 -6.24
C ALA A 579 18.86 -19.33 -5.90
N LEU A 580 19.15 -18.46 -4.92
CA LEU A 580 18.29 -17.31 -4.61
C LEU A 580 18.33 -16.27 -5.73
N LEU A 581 19.51 -15.93 -6.27
CA LEU A 581 19.65 -14.98 -7.39
C LEU A 581 18.88 -15.42 -8.63
N ILE A 582 18.94 -16.71 -9.00
CA ILE A 582 18.18 -17.26 -10.14
C ILE A 582 16.68 -17.06 -9.94
N ASP A 583 16.18 -17.36 -8.74
CA ASP A 583 14.76 -17.20 -8.41
C ASP A 583 14.34 -15.72 -8.35
N ASP A 584 15.23 -14.85 -7.91
CA ASP A 584 15.04 -13.40 -7.91
C ASP A 584 14.99 -12.86 -9.34
N ILE A 585 15.87 -13.27 -10.25
CA ILE A 585 15.80 -12.90 -11.68
C ILE A 585 14.45 -13.32 -12.28
N LYS A 586 13.99 -14.53 -12.01
CA LYS A 586 12.68 -15.02 -12.48
C LYS A 586 11.53 -14.17 -11.94
N THR A 587 11.56 -13.88 -10.64
CA THR A 587 10.56 -13.03 -9.97
C THR A 587 10.57 -11.61 -10.55
N GLU A 588 11.74 -11.06 -10.85
CA GLU A 588 11.88 -9.72 -11.45
C GLU A 588 11.32 -9.67 -12.88
N LEU A 589 11.61 -10.68 -13.71
CA LEU A 589 11.04 -10.76 -15.06
C LEU A 589 9.51 -10.91 -15.02
N GLN A 590 8.98 -11.70 -14.08
CA GLN A 590 7.54 -11.80 -13.84
C GLN A 590 6.94 -10.48 -13.37
N PHE A 591 7.60 -9.79 -12.44
CA PHE A 591 7.16 -8.50 -11.92
C PHE A 591 7.10 -7.45 -13.04
N VAL A 592 8.18 -7.30 -13.80
CA VAL A 592 8.24 -6.38 -14.95
C VAL A 592 7.19 -6.77 -15.99
N GLY A 593 7.09 -8.04 -16.37
CA GLY A 593 6.08 -8.52 -17.33
C GLY A 593 4.64 -8.27 -16.88
N LYS A 594 4.34 -8.40 -15.58
CA LYS A 594 2.99 -8.20 -15.03
C LYS A 594 2.63 -6.72 -14.90
N TYR A 595 3.55 -5.88 -14.43
CA TYR A 595 3.27 -4.51 -13.99
C TYR A 595 3.76 -3.41 -14.95
N TRP A 596 4.43 -3.75 -16.06
CA TRP A 596 4.80 -2.75 -17.06
C TRP A 596 3.58 -2.10 -17.72
N ARG A 597 3.49 -0.77 -17.68
CA ARG A 597 2.38 0.02 -18.24
C ARG A 597 2.83 1.24 -19.04
N LEU A 598 4.12 1.30 -19.38
CA LEU A 598 4.72 2.42 -20.09
C LEU A 598 4.76 2.16 -21.60
N SER A 599 4.87 3.23 -22.37
CA SER A 599 5.17 3.15 -23.80
C SER A 599 6.54 2.51 -24.05
N GLY A 600 6.61 1.58 -25.01
CA GLY A 600 7.84 0.83 -25.33
C GLY A 600 8.02 -0.43 -24.49
N ARG A 601 8.95 -1.29 -24.90
CA ARG A 601 9.23 -2.57 -24.24
C ARG A 601 10.20 -2.38 -23.06
N PRO A 602 10.03 -3.08 -21.94
CA PRO A 602 10.99 -3.06 -20.85
C PRO A 602 12.27 -3.80 -21.25
N THR A 603 13.43 -3.22 -20.92
CA THR A 603 14.76 -3.77 -21.20
C THR A 603 15.52 -4.02 -19.91
N VAL A 604 15.62 -5.29 -19.53
CA VAL A 604 16.29 -5.75 -18.30
C VAL A 604 17.74 -6.09 -18.63
N CYS A 605 18.67 -5.45 -17.92
CA CYS A 605 20.10 -5.77 -17.97
C CYS A 605 20.45 -6.79 -16.90
N LEU A 606 20.93 -7.98 -17.29
CA LEU A 606 21.45 -8.99 -16.36
C LEU A 606 22.98 -9.00 -16.42
N LEU A 607 23.60 -8.82 -15.26
CA LEU A 607 25.06 -8.82 -15.14
C LEU A 607 25.55 -10.24 -14.82
N VAL A 608 26.48 -10.75 -15.62
CA VAL A 608 27.15 -12.03 -15.40
C VAL A 608 28.58 -11.75 -14.96
N ARG A 609 28.96 -12.33 -13.82
CA ARG A 609 30.29 -12.26 -13.22
C ARG A 609 30.96 -13.61 -13.19
N GLU A 610 32.29 -13.63 -13.10
CA GLU A 610 33.10 -14.84 -13.05
C GLU A 610 32.85 -15.64 -11.76
N GLU A 611 32.49 -14.97 -10.66
CA GLU A 611 32.10 -15.63 -9.42
C GLU A 611 30.89 -16.56 -9.60
N HIS A 612 29.97 -16.22 -10.51
CA HIS A 612 28.83 -17.08 -10.84
C HIS A 612 29.28 -18.41 -11.45
N MET A 613 30.34 -18.42 -12.27
CA MET A 613 30.83 -19.67 -12.88
C MET A 613 31.44 -20.66 -11.88
N ARG A 614 31.94 -20.16 -10.74
CA ARG A 614 32.55 -21.00 -9.69
C ARG A 614 31.51 -21.69 -8.81
N ASP A 615 30.24 -21.31 -8.93
CA ASP A 615 29.14 -21.82 -8.12
C ASP A 615 28.78 -23.27 -8.47
N PRO A 616 28.58 -24.16 -7.48
CA PRO A 616 28.02 -25.49 -7.70
C PRO A 616 26.68 -25.50 -8.47
N HIS A 617 25.87 -24.45 -8.34
CA HIS A 617 24.58 -24.27 -9.01
C HIS A 617 24.69 -23.60 -10.39
N PHE A 618 25.90 -23.36 -10.92
CA PHE A 618 26.08 -22.70 -12.22
C PHE A 618 25.30 -23.38 -13.36
N LYS A 619 25.14 -24.71 -13.30
CA LYS A 619 24.29 -25.45 -14.24
C LYS A 619 22.84 -24.93 -14.28
N GLN A 620 22.27 -24.58 -13.12
CA GLN A 620 20.91 -24.05 -13.03
C GLN A 620 20.82 -22.64 -13.62
N MET A 621 21.90 -21.86 -13.56
CA MET A 621 21.99 -20.56 -14.23
C MET A 621 22.04 -20.74 -15.76
N LEU A 622 22.76 -21.75 -16.26
CA LEU A 622 22.73 -22.10 -17.69
C LEU A 622 21.32 -22.54 -18.14
N ASP A 623 20.61 -23.30 -17.31
CA ASP A 623 19.21 -23.68 -17.59
C ASP A 623 18.32 -22.44 -17.70
N LEU A 624 18.48 -21.44 -16.82
CA LEU A 624 17.80 -20.15 -16.91
C LEU A 624 18.15 -19.44 -18.23
N PHE A 625 19.43 -19.34 -18.61
CA PHE A 625 19.81 -18.70 -19.87
C PHE A 625 19.26 -19.43 -21.10
N ALA A 626 19.18 -20.76 -21.06
CA ALA A 626 18.53 -21.56 -22.09
C ALA A 626 17.02 -21.28 -22.18
N MET A 627 16.33 -21.10 -21.05
CA MET A 627 14.92 -20.67 -21.03
C MET A 627 14.75 -19.28 -21.66
N LEU A 628 15.59 -18.31 -21.28
CA LEU A 628 15.56 -16.96 -21.87
C LEU A 628 15.82 -16.99 -23.38
N LYS A 629 16.73 -17.84 -23.86
CA LYS A 629 17.01 -18.05 -25.29
C LYS A 629 15.83 -18.69 -26.04
N LYS A 630 15.08 -19.60 -25.41
CA LYS A 630 13.84 -20.18 -25.96
C LYS A 630 12.70 -19.16 -26.10
N GLY A 631 12.81 -18.02 -25.42
CA GLY A 631 11.86 -16.91 -25.51
C GLY A 631 10.73 -16.94 -24.45
N TYR A 632 10.84 -17.82 -23.45
CA TYR A 632 9.83 -17.93 -22.39
C TYR A 632 10.47 -18.28 -21.05
N CYS A 633 10.11 -17.56 -20.00
CA CYS A 633 10.58 -17.78 -18.64
C CYS A 633 9.39 -17.75 -17.66
N ASP A 634 9.01 -18.91 -17.11
CA ASP A 634 7.99 -19.07 -16.06
C ASP A 634 6.73 -18.21 -16.24
N GLY A 635 6.10 -18.26 -17.42
CA GLY A 635 4.89 -17.46 -17.70
C GLY A 635 5.13 -16.24 -18.60
N VAL A 636 6.38 -15.76 -18.67
CA VAL A 636 6.74 -14.47 -19.26
C VAL A 636 7.36 -14.65 -20.64
N LYS A 637 6.83 -13.93 -21.63
CA LYS A 637 7.45 -13.82 -22.96
C LYS A 637 8.71 -12.96 -22.86
N VAL A 638 9.84 -13.52 -23.23
CA VAL A 638 11.15 -12.87 -23.15
C VAL A 638 11.81 -12.83 -24.52
N ARG A 639 12.54 -11.75 -24.82
CA ARG A 639 13.41 -11.66 -25.98
C ARG A 639 14.84 -11.35 -25.52
N LEU A 640 15.68 -12.38 -25.55
CA LEU A 640 17.12 -12.24 -25.40
C LEU A 640 17.72 -11.67 -26.69
N GLY A 641 18.59 -10.66 -26.59
CA GLY A 641 19.26 -10.10 -27.76
C GLY A 641 20.36 -9.09 -27.42
N ARG A 642 21.09 -8.67 -28.45
CA ARG A 642 22.08 -7.59 -28.34
C ARG A 642 21.40 -6.26 -28.08
N LEU A 643 21.98 -5.42 -27.23
CA LEU A 643 21.43 -4.13 -26.83
C LEU A 643 21.13 -3.24 -28.05
N GLN A 644 22.05 -3.14 -29.01
CA GLN A 644 21.88 -2.29 -30.20
C GLN A 644 20.60 -2.62 -31.00
N ASN A 645 20.19 -3.89 -31.00
CA ASN A 645 19.02 -4.36 -31.74
C ASN A 645 17.70 -4.09 -30.99
N LEU A 646 17.77 -3.89 -29.67
CA LEU A 646 16.59 -3.76 -28.82
C LEU A 646 16.18 -2.30 -28.60
N ILE A 647 17.14 -1.37 -28.61
CA ILE A 647 16.97 0.07 -28.32
C ILE A 647 15.77 0.70 -29.05
N SER A 648 15.59 0.41 -30.33
CA SER A 648 14.53 1.03 -31.17
C SER A 648 13.10 0.70 -30.71
N SER A 649 12.94 -0.37 -29.92
CA SER A 649 11.65 -0.82 -29.40
C SER A 649 11.54 -0.72 -27.87
N SER A 650 12.63 -0.32 -27.21
CA SER A 650 12.70 -0.15 -25.76
C SER A 650 12.00 1.12 -25.30
N CYS A 651 11.60 1.16 -24.03
CA CYS A 651 11.14 2.39 -23.40
C CYS A 651 12.32 3.31 -23.11
N MET A 652 12.31 4.50 -23.73
CA MET A 652 13.32 5.53 -23.53
C MET A 652 12.77 6.66 -22.65
N GLU A 653 13.54 7.09 -21.65
CA GLU A 653 13.24 8.23 -20.78
C GLU A 653 14.30 9.31 -20.97
N HIS A 654 13.87 10.53 -21.27
CA HIS A 654 14.76 11.68 -21.43
C HIS A 654 14.87 12.46 -20.13
N LEU A 655 16.06 12.51 -19.52
CA LEU A 655 16.33 13.27 -18.29
C LEU A 655 16.96 14.63 -18.65
N ASP A 656 16.24 15.41 -19.45
CA ASP A 656 16.75 16.63 -20.06
C ASP A 656 17.04 17.75 -19.03
N PHE A 657 16.49 17.67 -17.81
CA PHE A 657 16.77 18.61 -16.72
C PHE A 657 18.25 18.64 -16.32
N MET A 658 19.00 17.56 -16.61
CA MET A 658 20.45 17.50 -16.42
C MET A 658 21.23 18.29 -17.48
N SER A 659 20.58 18.90 -18.47
CA SER A 659 21.31 19.73 -19.45
C SER A 659 21.58 21.15 -18.95
N GLN A 660 21.12 21.49 -17.74
CA GLN A 660 21.11 22.85 -17.20
C GLN A 660 22.14 23.11 -16.09
N GLY A 661 22.97 22.13 -15.72
CA GLY A 661 23.93 22.24 -14.62
C GLY A 661 25.33 21.72 -14.96
N ASP A 662 26.32 22.16 -14.19
CA ASP A 662 27.68 21.61 -14.20
C ASP A 662 27.71 20.37 -13.29
N PHE A 663 27.69 19.17 -13.87
CA PHE A 663 27.65 17.92 -13.11
C PHE A 663 29.05 17.32 -12.96
N PRO A 664 29.42 16.85 -11.76
CA PRO A 664 30.70 16.16 -11.58
C PRO A 664 30.77 14.91 -12.46
N SER A 665 31.92 14.73 -13.13
CA SER A 665 32.22 13.55 -13.97
C SER A 665 32.03 12.21 -13.22
N GLU A 666 32.20 12.24 -11.89
CA GLU A 666 32.02 11.09 -11.00
C GLU A 666 30.58 10.59 -10.89
N MET A 667 29.56 11.35 -11.30
CA MET A 667 28.15 10.93 -11.23
C MET A 667 27.82 9.73 -12.14
N PHE A 668 28.63 9.46 -13.16
CA PHE A 668 28.46 8.37 -14.12
C PHE A 668 29.70 7.47 -14.14
N THR A 669 29.95 6.72 -13.06
CA THR A 669 31.01 5.71 -13.07
C THR A 669 30.57 4.49 -13.89
N GLN A 670 30.91 4.43 -15.17
CA GLN A 670 30.58 3.28 -16.02
C GLN A 670 31.06 1.96 -15.37
N PHE A 671 30.25 0.92 -15.48
CA PHE A 671 30.71 -0.43 -15.18
C PHE A 671 31.79 -0.82 -16.19
N LYS A 672 33.06 -0.83 -15.73
CA LYS A 672 34.22 -1.06 -16.59
C LYS A 672 34.41 -2.56 -16.85
N GLN A 673 34.85 -2.87 -18.07
CA GLN A 673 35.28 -4.20 -18.41
C GLN A 673 36.50 -4.57 -17.55
N LEU A 674 36.48 -5.77 -16.97
CA LEU A 674 37.61 -6.30 -16.21
C LEU A 674 38.67 -6.81 -17.18
N GLU A 675 39.87 -6.25 -17.08
CA GLU A 675 41.03 -6.62 -17.89
C GLU A 675 41.83 -7.72 -17.20
N HIS A 676 42.23 -8.74 -17.97
CA HIS A 676 43.13 -9.79 -17.50
C HIS A 676 44.42 -9.72 -18.33
N GLU A 677 45.57 -9.80 -17.66
CA GLU A 677 46.89 -9.81 -18.32
C GLU A 677 47.09 -11.03 -19.24
N TYR A 678 46.29 -12.09 -19.07
CA TYR A 678 46.37 -13.32 -19.87
C TYR A 678 44.98 -13.82 -20.27
N ILE A 679 44.75 -13.97 -21.58
CA ILE A 679 43.50 -14.47 -22.20
C ILE A 679 43.58 -16.00 -22.47
N GLY A 680 44.75 -16.61 -22.27
CA GLY A 680 44.98 -18.01 -22.62
C GLY A 680 44.19 -18.99 -21.75
N TYR A 681 43.38 -19.80 -22.42
CA TYR A 681 42.56 -20.84 -21.84
C TYR A 681 43.43 -21.97 -21.28
N GLN A 682 43.56 -22.05 -19.96
CA GLN A 682 43.69 -23.35 -19.31
C GLN A 682 42.28 -23.94 -19.19
N SER A 683 42.17 -25.22 -19.52
CA SER A 683 40.96 -26.02 -19.76
C SER A 683 39.72 -25.61 -18.95
N LEU A 684 38.51 -25.83 -19.53
CA LEU A 684 37.19 -25.69 -18.87
C LEU A 684 37.07 -26.47 -17.53
N THR A 685 38.03 -27.32 -17.22
CA THR A 685 38.18 -28.10 -15.97
C THR A 685 38.88 -27.36 -14.83
N ASP A 686 39.55 -26.23 -15.09
CA ASP A 686 40.47 -25.60 -14.13
C ASP A 686 39.89 -24.40 -13.39
N VAL A 687 38.61 -24.05 -13.62
CA VAL A 687 37.90 -23.11 -12.74
C VAL A 687 37.64 -23.84 -11.42
N PRO A 688 38.35 -23.51 -10.32
CA PRO A 688 38.19 -24.25 -9.07
C PRO A 688 36.75 -24.06 -8.60
N ARG A 689 35.97 -25.14 -8.57
CA ARG A 689 34.63 -25.09 -7.97
C ARG A 689 34.79 -24.74 -6.50
N THR A 690 33.99 -23.80 -6.01
CA THR A 690 33.98 -23.50 -4.58
C THR A 690 33.52 -24.77 -3.84
N LEU A 691 34.45 -25.44 -3.15
CA LEU A 691 34.13 -26.54 -2.25
C LEU A 691 33.26 -26.00 -1.11
N THR A 692 32.23 -26.75 -0.72
CA THR A 692 31.39 -26.36 0.42
C THR A 692 32.21 -26.48 1.69
N TYR A 693 32.68 -25.35 2.20
CA TYR A 693 33.44 -25.29 3.45
C TYR A 693 32.55 -25.78 4.60
N ARG A 694 33.04 -26.78 5.34
CA ARG A 694 32.37 -27.35 6.52
C ARG A 694 33.40 -27.44 7.63
N GLU A 695 33.10 -26.79 8.74
CA GLU A 695 33.88 -26.87 9.97
C GLU A 695 33.03 -27.39 11.13
N GLU A 696 33.67 -27.94 12.15
CA GLU A 696 32.98 -28.37 13.36
C GLU A 696 32.39 -27.17 14.10
N THR A 697 31.18 -27.32 14.62
CA THR A 697 30.50 -26.29 15.38
C THR A 697 31.09 -26.21 16.79
N VAL A 698 31.94 -25.23 17.03
CA VAL A 698 32.48 -24.92 18.36
C VAL A 698 31.65 -23.79 19.00
N SER A 699 31.26 -23.97 20.26
CA SER A 699 30.67 -22.88 21.06
C SER A 699 31.74 -22.32 22.00
N LEU A 700 32.05 -21.03 21.84
CA LEU A 700 33.00 -20.32 22.70
C LEU A 700 32.31 -19.46 23.77
N GLU A 701 31.08 -19.78 24.17
CA GLU A 701 30.37 -19.04 25.22
C GLU A 701 31.14 -18.98 26.55
N ALA A 702 31.88 -20.04 26.90
CA ALA A 702 32.73 -20.06 28.08
C ALA A 702 33.80 -18.95 28.09
N TYR A 703 34.21 -18.43 26.92
CA TYR A 703 35.17 -17.34 26.81
C TYR A 703 34.58 -15.98 27.20
N LYS A 704 33.24 -15.84 27.30
CA LYS A 704 32.58 -14.63 27.83
C LYS A 704 32.93 -14.33 29.28
N HIS A 705 33.46 -15.31 30.04
CA HIS A 705 33.90 -15.13 31.42
C HIS A 705 35.43 -15.16 31.60
N LYS A 706 36.20 -15.43 30.53
CA LYS A 706 37.68 -15.42 30.56
C LYS A 706 38.25 -14.02 30.37
N SER A 707 39.53 -13.81 30.72
CA SER A 707 40.19 -12.50 30.58
C SER A 707 40.43 -12.13 29.11
N THR A 708 40.53 -10.83 28.78
CA THR A 708 40.82 -10.36 27.40
C THR A 708 42.10 -10.99 26.82
N PRO A 709 43.23 -11.13 27.56
CA PRO A 709 44.41 -11.85 27.07
C PRO A 709 44.15 -13.30 26.66
N ASP A 710 43.31 -14.04 27.40
CA ASP A 710 42.97 -15.44 27.07
C ASP A 710 42.15 -15.54 25.78
N VAL A 711 41.30 -14.55 25.51
CA VAL A 711 40.51 -14.44 24.27
C VAL A 711 41.43 -14.13 23.09
N VAL A 712 42.42 -13.24 23.28
CA VAL A 712 43.42 -12.91 22.26
C VAL A 712 44.32 -14.12 21.94
N GLU A 713 44.72 -14.89 22.95
CA GLU A 713 45.53 -16.08 22.75
C GLU A 713 44.75 -17.20 22.04
N ALA A 714 43.47 -17.39 22.39
CA ALA A 714 42.58 -18.28 21.66
C ALA A 714 42.39 -17.85 20.20
N LEU A 715 42.33 -16.53 19.94
CA LEU A 715 42.20 -15.99 18.59
C LEU A 715 43.44 -16.27 17.74
N ARG A 716 44.64 -16.28 18.34
CA ARG A 716 45.90 -16.60 17.65
C ARG A 716 46.06 -18.08 17.31
N THR A 717 45.42 -18.95 18.07
CA THR A 717 45.59 -20.41 17.98
C THR A 717 44.49 -21.09 17.18
N THR A 718 43.39 -20.39 16.87
CA THR A 718 42.21 -20.99 16.24
C THR A 718 42.16 -20.67 14.74
N ASP A 719 42.09 -21.72 13.91
CA ASP A 719 41.90 -21.60 12.45
C ASP A 719 40.42 -21.69 12.00
N ASN A 720 39.51 -22.00 12.93
CA ASN A 720 38.07 -22.12 12.68
C ASN A 720 37.44 -20.73 12.51
N ILE A 721 36.78 -20.50 11.37
CA ILE A 721 36.27 -19.19 10.96
C ILE A 721 35.18 -18.74 11.92
N PHE A 722 34.23 -19.61 12.25
CA PHE A 722 33.14 -19.29 13.15
C PHE A 722 33.64 -19.00 14.57
N ALA A 723 34.61 -19.75 15.06
CA ALA A 723 35.26 -19.52 16.33
C ALA A 723 35.98 -18.15 16.37
N GLN A 724 36.70 -17.78 15.30
CA GLN A 724 37.28 -16.44 15.16
C GLN A 724 36.20 -15.35 15.18
N CYS A 725 35.08 -15.56 14.50
CA CYS A 725 33.94 -14.64 14.53
C CYS A 725 33.40 -14.45 15.95
N GLN A 726 33.26 -15.53 16.72
CA GLN A 726 32.81 -15.48 18.12
C GLN A 726 33.79 -14.72 19.02
N LEU A 727 35.09 -15.01 18.91
CA LEU A 727 36.14 -14.35 19.71
C LEU A 727 36.22 -12.85 19.40
N TRP A 728 36.20 -12.47 18.12
CA TRP A 728 36.13 -11.06 17.73
C TRP A 728 34.83 -10.38 18.19
N GLY A 729 33.71 -11.11 18.20
CA GLY A 729 32.45 -10.61 18.78
C GLY A 729 32.55 -10.33 20.28
N ILE A 730 33.23 -11.20 21.04
CA ILE A 730 33.49 -10.97 22.47
C ILE A 730 34.41 -9.75 22.69
N LEU A 731 35.45 -9.60 21.86
CA LEU A 731 36.34 -8.42 21.93
C LEU A 731 35.61 -7.13 21.56
N LEU A 732 34.76 -7.16 20.53
CA LEU A 732 33.95 -6.01 20.11
C LEU A 732 33.03 -5.51 21.24
N ASP A 733 32.38 -6.43 21.95
CA ASP A 733 31.46 -6.12 23.06
C ASP A 733 32.20 -5.56 24.29
N ARG A 734 33.40 -6.08 24.57
CA ARG A 734 34.19 -5.69 25.76
C ARG A 734 35.04 -4.43 25.58
N GLU A 735 35.81 -4.37 24.50
CA GLU A 735 36.87 -3.39 24.29
C GLU A 735 36.50 -2.35 23.22
N GLY A 736 35.43 -2.60 22.46
CA GLY A 736 34.92 -1.71 21.43
C GLY A 736 35.49 -1.94 20.02
N PRO A 737 34.97 -1.22 19.00
CA PRO A 737 35.23 -1.49 17.58
C PRO A 737 36.66 -1.18 17.12
N MET A 738 37.36 -0.31 17.84
CA MET A 738 38.73 0.13 17.51
C MET A 738 39.81 -0.67 18.24
N TYR A 739 39.45 -1.68 19.03
CA TYR A 739 40.43 -2.53 19.70
C TYR A 739 41.26 -3.31 18.69
N GLU A 740 42.59 -3.22 18.79
CA GLU A 740 43.52 -3.81 17.83
C GLU A 740 44.16 -5.08 18.36
N VAL A 741 44.15 -6.12 17.53
CA VAL A 741 44.93 -7.34 17.75
C VAL A 741 45.78 -7.56 16.51
N ASN A 742 47.11 -7.66 16.69
CA ASN A 742 48.08 -7.87 15.61
C ASN A 742 47.95 -6.84 14.46
N GLY A 743 47.67 -5.57 14.77
CA GLY A 743 47.57 -4.47 13.79
C GLY A 743 46.28 -4.44 12.97
N THR A 744 45.29 -5.27 13.30
CA THR A 744 43.93 -5.20 12.72
C THR A 744 42.93 -4.86 13.81
N ASN A 745 42.11 -3.83 13.59
CA ASN A 745 41.01 -3.52 14.51
C ASN A 745 39.84 -4.49 14.36
N ALA A 746 39.05 -4.64 15.43
CA ALA A 746 37.93 -5.58 15.48
C ALA A 746 36.94 -5.41 14.32
N LEU A 747 36.63 -4.18 13.93
CA LEU A 747 35.71 -3.90 12.81
C LEU A 747 36.26 -4.39 11.47
N ALA A 748 37.53 -4.11 11.18
CA ALA A 748 38.21 -4.54 9.95
C ALA A 748 38.36 -6.06 9.91
N ALA A 749 38.67 -6.70 11.04
CA ALA A 749 38.73 -8.15 11.15
C ALA A 749 37.36 -8.79 10.87
N LEU A 750 36.27 -8.27 11.47
CA LEU A 750 34.92 -8.76 11.21
C LEU A 750 34.47 -8.55 9.76
N LYS A 751 34.83 -7.43 9.11
CA LYS A 751 34.57 -7.20 7.68
C LYS A 751 35.34 -8.19 6.79
N SER A 752 36.60 -8.45 7.10
CA SER A 752 37.41 -9.43 6.39
C SER A 752 36.83 -10.84 6.54
N LEU A 753 36.48 -11.25 7.76
CA LEU A 753 35.82 -12.52 8.05
C LEU A 753 34.47 -12.63 7.36
N TYR A 754 33.66 -11.57 7.35
CA TYR A 754 32.40 -11.51 6.62
C TYR A 754 32.58 -11.81 5.12
N HIS A 755 33.56 -11.16 4.48
CA HIS A 755 33.84 -11.38 3.06
C HIS A 755 34.39 -12.78 2.78
N SER A 756 35.33 -13.26 3.59
CA SER A 756 35.93 -14.60 3.49
C SER A 756 34.88 -15.70 3.69
N ALA A 757 34.12 -15.63 4.80
CA ALA A 757 33.04 -16.57 5.10
C ALA A 757 31.96 -16.56 4.01
N GLY A 758 31.64 -15.41 3.43
CA GLY A 758 30.68 -15.32 2.33
C GLY A 758 31.20 -15.91 1.03
N GLY A 759 32.50 -15.79 0.74
CA GLY A 759 33.13 -16.45 -0.41
C GLY A 759 33.15 -17.98 -0.26
N LEU A 760 33.35 -18.46 0.96
CA LEU A 760 33.29 -19.89 1.33
C LEU A 760 31.87 -20.41 1.56
N ARG A 761 30.86 -19.52 1.56
CA ARG A 761 29.44 -19.81 1.81
C ARG A 761 29.18 -20.42 3.19
N HIS A 762 29.98 -20.03 4.18
CA HIS A 762 29.74 -20.39 5.56
C HIS A 762 28.64 -19.50 6.16
N TRP A 763 27.38 -19.79 5.85
CA TRP A 763 26.23 -18.93 6.16
C TRP A 763 26.08 -18.58 7.65
N ARG A 764 26.43 -19.51 8.55
CA ARG A 764 26.40 -19.27 10.00
C ARG A 764 27.39 -18.17 10.43
N ALA A 765 28.63 -18.24 9.96
CA ALA A 765 29.64 -17.21 10.21
C ALA A 765 29.29 -15.88 9.56
N VAL A 766 28.80 -15.90 8.31
CA VAL A 766 28.34 -14.69 7.60
C VAL A 766 27.22 -13.99 8.35
N ARG A 767 26.20 -14.73 8.81
CA ARG A 767 25.10 -14.17 9.61
C ARG A 767 25.58 -13.57 10.93
N TYR A 768 26.52 -14.26 11.60
CA TYR A 768 27.10 -13.79 12.86
C TYR A 768 27.83 -12.46 12.67
N CYS A 769 28.75 -12.38 11.70
CA CYS A 769 29.44 -11.12 11.36
C CYS A 769 28.46 -10.03 10.91
N SER A 770 27.50 -10.37 10.04
CA SER A 770 26.49 -9.44 9.54
C SER A 770 25.67 -8.82 10.67
N SER A 771 25.37 -9.58 11.73
CA SER A 771 24.68 -9.05 12.91
C SER A 771 25.57 -8.11 13.69
N LEU A 772 26.83 -8.47 13.95
CA LEU A 772 27.75 -7.63 14.71
C LEU A 772 28.06 -6.31 14.00
N LEU A 773 28.11 -6.35 12.66
CA LEU A 773 28.28 -5.17 11.81
C LEU A 773 26.98 -4.38 11.61
N SER A 774 25.87 -4.82 12.20
CA SER A 774 24.55 -4.16 12.12
C SER A 774 24.03 -3.96 10.68
N HIS A 775 24.39 -4.83 9.74
CA HIS A 775 23.95 -4.72 8.34
C HIS A 775 22.42 -4.84 8.22
N THR A 776 21.81 -4.14 7.26
CA THR A 776 20.35 -4.22 7.05
C THR A 776 20.01 -4.66 5.64
N VAL A 777 18.91 -5.37 5.50
CA VAL A 777 18.39 -5.77 4.19
C VAL A 777 17.87 -4.53 3.44
N ASP A 778 18.35 -4.34 2.22
CA ASP A 778 17.84 -3.32 1.33
C ASP A 778 16.34 -3.48 1.10
N SER A 779 15.60 -2.37 1.17
CA SER A 779 14.14 -2.36 0.92
C SER A 779 13.28 -3.23 1.86
N ILE A 780 13.73 -3.55 3.08
CA ILE A 780 12.92 -4.28 4.07
C ILE A 780 11.57 -3.59 4.40
N SER A 781 11.56 -2.25 4.41
CA SER A 781 10.40 -1.45 4.77
C SER A 781 9.20 -1.58 3.81
N PRO A 782 9.37 -1.52 2.47
CA PRO A 782 8.34 -1.91 1.51
C PRO A 782 7.72 -3.30 1.73
N PHE A 783 8.54 -4.30 2.08
CA PHE A 783 8.05 -5.66 2.33
C PHE A 783 7.19 -5.76 3.59
N ILE A 784 7.60 -5.08 4.68
CA ILE A 784 6.76 -4.96 5.87
C ILE A 784 5.44 -4.25 5.53
N THR A 785 5.49 -3.16 4.78
CA THR A 785 4.27 -2.44 4.36
C THR A 785 3.32 -3.34 3.58
N THR A 786 3.86 -4.18 2.69
CA THR A 786 3.06 -5.14 1.90
C THR A 786 2.34 -6.15 2.80
N VAL A 787 2.99 -6.61 3.87
CA VAL A 787 2.36 -7.47 4.89
C VAL A 787 1.21 -6.73 5.59
N LEU A 788 1.45 -5.48 6.04
CA LEU A 788 0.45 -4.67 6.76
C LEU A 788 -0.81 -4.40 5.94
N VAL A 789 -0.62 -4.02 4.66
CA VAL A 789 -1.70 -3.70 3.74
C VAL A 789 -2.62 -4.90 3.49
N ASN A 790 -2.06 -6.10 3.41
CA ASN A 790 -2.81 -7.36 3.29
C ASN A 790 -3.58 -7.73 4.58
N GLY A 791 -3.71 -6.78 5.53
CA GLY A 791 -4.47 -6.93 6.77
C GLY A 791 -3.79 -7.86 7.76
N LYS A 792 -2.47 -8.02 7.66
CA LYS A 792 -1.68 -8.84 8.58
C LYS A 792 -0.84 -7.96 9.49
N GLN A 793 -0.49 -8.45 10.68
CA GLN A 793 0.54 -7.84 11.51
C GLN A 793 1.83 -8.64 11.43
N LEU A 794 2.95 -8.01 11.76
CA LEU A 794 4.24 -8.67 11.85
C LEU A 794 4.86 -8.42 13.21
N THR A 795 5.45 -9.44 13.84
CA THR A 795 6.26 -9.27 15.04
C THR A 795 7.65 -9.85 14.90
N VAL A 796 8.59 -9.16 15.53
CA VAL A 796 9.99 -9.60 15.64
C VAL A 796 10.38 -9.67 17.10
N GLY A 797 11.19 -10.65 17.47
CA GLY A 797 11.54 -10.93 18.86
C GLY A 797 11.93 -12.38 19.09
N VAL A 798 12.56 -12.64 20.23
CA VAL A 798 12.96 -13.98 20.66
C VAL A 798 11.85 -14.59 21.52
N ILE A 799 11.58 -15.89 21.35
CA ILE A 799 10.53 -16.57 22.11
C ILE A 799 10.82 -16.52 23.61
N GLY A 800 9.80 -16.21 24.40
CA GLY A 800 9.91 -16.03 25.85
C GLY A 800 10.41 -14.64 26.26
N GLN A 801 10.83 -13.81 25.31
CA GLN A 801 11.19 -12.40 25.52
C GLN A 801 10.11 -11.47 24.97
N LYS A 802 10.27 -10.16 25.21
CA LYS A 802 9.37 -9.14 24.66
C LYS A 802 9.45 -9.10 23.13
N GLU A 803 8.32 -9.33 22.46
CA GLU A 803 8.18 -9.14 21.02
C GLU A 803 7.82 -7.68 20.70
N THR A 804 8.39 -7.15 19.62
CA THR A 804 8.00 -5.85 19.07
C THR A 804 7.02 -6.05 17.92
N VAL A 805 5.88 -5.36 17.97
CA VAL A 805 4.85 -5.40 16.94
C VAL A 805 5.10 -4.30 15.92
N PHE A 806 5.14 -4.68 14.65
CA PHE A 806 5.04 -3.74 13.53
C PHE A 806 3.57 -3.70 13.13
N ASP A 807 2.88 -2.64 13.57
CA ASP A 807 1.47 -2.36 13.29
C ASP A 807 1.28 -1.19 12.30
N LYS A 808 2.34 -0.41 12.10
CA LYS A 808 2.42 0.68 11.13
C LYS A 808 3.71 0.59 10.30
N PRO A 809 3.74 1.18 9.10
CA PRO A 809 4.97 1.25 8.31
C PRO A 809 6.06 2.02 9.06
N MET A 810 7.26 1.44 9.14
CA MET A 810 8.42 2.03 9.83
C MET A 810 9.51 2.42 8.85
N THR A 811 10.31 3.43 9.19
CA THR A 811 11.50 3.82 8.44
C THR A 811 12.61 2.75 8.58
N PRO A 812 13.54 2.66 7.61
CA PRO A 812 14.65 1.70 7.70
C PRO A 812 15.47 1.81 9.00
N GLY A 813 15.73 3.03 9.49
CA GLY A 813 16.47 3.26 10.73
C GLY A 813 15.73 2.77 11.98
N GLU A 814 14.41 2.94 12.04
CA GLU A 814 13.60 2.39 13.14
C GLU A 814 13.60 0.86 13.12
N ILE A 815 13.53 0.24 11.93
CA ILE A 815 13.59 -1.22 11.78
C ILE A 815 14.95 -1.75 12.23
N GLN A 816 16.04 -1.10 11.81
CA GLN A 816 17.39 -1.44 12.23
C GLN A 816 17.53 -1.40 13.76
N SER A 817 17.06 -0.31 14.37
CA SER A 817 17.07 -0.13 15.82
C SER A 817 16.32 -1.26 16.52
N VAL A 818 15.12 -1.65 16.06
CA VAL A 818 14.37 -2.76 16.66
C VAL A 818 15.10 -4.09 16.52
N MET A 819 15.64 -4.42 15.34
CA MET A 819 16.31 -5.70 15.10
C MET A 819 17.50 -5.90 16.05
N TYR A 820 18.30 -4.85 16.23
CA TYR A 820 19.52 -4.92 17.04
C TYR A 820 19.33 -4.60 18.53
N SER A 821 18.25 -3.91 18.92
CA SER A 821 17.94 -3.68 20.36
C SER A 821 17.08 -4.78 20.98
N THR A 822 16.18 -5.42 20.22
CA THR A 822 15.20 -6.37 20.76
C THR A 822 15.65 -7.82 20.58
N ILE A 823 16.37 -8.14 19.49
CA ILE A 823 16.68 -9.53 19.10
C ILE A 823 18.14 -9.87 19.42
N GLN A 824 19.09 -9.09 18.88
CA GLN A 824 20.53 -9.36 19.01
C GLN A 824 21.03 -9.65 20.43
N PRO A 825 20.54 -8.96 21.50
CA PRO A 825 21.01 -9.23 22.86
C PRO A 825 20.71 -10.65 23.35
N TYR A 826 19.66 -11.28 22.83
CA TYR A 826 19.24 -12.63 23.19
C TYR A 826 19.63 -13.68 22.14
N ASP A 827 19.66 -13.29 20.86
CA ASP A 827 20.06 -14.14 19.74
C ASP A 827 20.74 -13.30 18.65
N ILE A 828 22.08 -13.37 18.59
CA ILE A 828 22.92 -12.64 17.65
C ILE A 828 22.55 -12.99 16.20
N ILE A 829 22.45 -14.29 15.87
CA ILE A 829 22.14 -14.72 14.51
C ILE A 829 20.66 -14.44 14.19
N GLY A 830 19.79 -14.55 15.20
CA GLY A 830 18.36 -14.27 15.11
C GLY A 830 18.03 -12.90 14.52
N ALA A 831 18.80 -11.86 14.84
CA ALA A 831 18.57 -10.51 14.31
C ALA A 831 18.65 -10.44 12.78
N VAL A 832 19.52 -11.25 12.17
CA VAL A 832 19.70 -11.32 10.70
C VAL A 832 18.71 -12.31 10.08
N LEU A 833 18.51 -13.48 10.71
CA LEU A 833 17.54 -14.47 10.23
C LEU A 833 16.11 -13.92 10.19
N GLN A 834 15.71 -13.14 11.21
CA GLN A 834 14.39 -12.52 11.21
C GLN A 834 14.24 -11.50 10.07
N GLN A 835 15.29 -10.75 9.71
CA GLN A 835 15.26 -9.89 8.52
C GLN A 835 15.05 -10.67 7.22
N GLU A 836 15.70 -11.84 7.06
CA GLU A 836 15.49 -12.74 5.91
C GLU A 836 14.04 -13.22 5.83
N ILE A 837 13.47 -13.70 6.95
CA ILE A 837 12.09 -14.19 6.97
C ILE A 837 11.09 -13.06 6.71
N VAL A 838 11.32 -11.85 7.22
CA VAL A 838 10.48 -10.67 6.93
C VAL A 838 10.48 -10.36 5.44
N LEU A 839 11.67 -10.34 4.82
CA LEU A 839 11.83 -10.14 3.38
C LEU A 839 11.03 -11.19 2.59
N TYR A 840 11.21 -12.47 2.92
CA TYR A 840 10.54 -13.56 2.22
C TYR A 840 9.02 -13.56 2.44
N CYS A 841 8.54 -13.27 3.65
CA CYS A 841 7.11 -13.14 3.93
C CYS A 841 6.48 -12.00 3.12
N GLY A 842 7.14 -10.83 3.07
CA GLY A 842 6.65 -9.71 2.28
C GLY A 842 6.64 -9.98 0.78
N ARG A 843 7.62 -10.75 0.26
CA ARG A 843 7.62 -11.17 -1.14
C ARG A 843 6.53 -12.22 -1.41
N LEU A 844 6.39 -13.23 -0.57
CA LEU A 844 5.40 -14.31 -0.72
C LEU A 844 3.97 -13.79 -0.61
N ILE A 845 3.67 -12.87 0.31
CA ILE A 845 2.31 -12.34 0.46
C ILE A 845 1.91 -11.47 -0.73
N GLY A 846 2.88 -10.78 -1.36
CA GLY A 846 2.66 -10.00 -2.56
C GLY A 846 2.43 -10.84 -3.82
N THR A 847 2.98 -12.05 -3.89
CA THR A 847 2.82 -12.95 -5.05
C THR A 847 1.71 -13.98 -4.87
N ASN A 848 1.59 -14.56 -3.67
CA ASN A 848 0.65 -15.63 -3.36
C ASN A 848 0.03 -15.42 -1.95
N PRO A 849 -0.90 -14.46 -1.80
CA PRO A 849 -1.49 -14.10 -0.51
C PRO A 849 -2.27 -15.24 0.14
N ASP A 850 -2.76 -16.21 -0.64
CA ASP A 850 -3.54 -17.35 -0.16
C ASP A 850 -2.75 -18.25 0.82
N ILE A 851 -1.42 -18.29 0.70
CA ILE A 851 -0.53 -19.03 1.62
C ILE A 851 -0.67 -18.52 3.07
N PHE A 852 -0.98 -17.23 3.25
CA PHE A 852 -1.17 -16.59 4.56
C PHE A 852 -2.62 -16.64 5.05
N ARG A 853 -3.48 -17.42 4.40
CA ARG A 853 -4.88 -17.57 4.81
C ARG A 853 -4.97 -18.17 6.22
N GLY A 854 -5.74 -17.50 7.07
CA GLY A 854 -5.90 -17.91 8.47
C GLY A 854 -4.79 -17.45 9.40
N ILE A 855 -3.69 -16.88 8.89
CA ILE A 855 -2.65 -16.26 9.73
C ILE A 855 -2.95 -14.77 9.82
N LEU A 856 -3.23 -14.23 11.00
CA LEU A 856 -3.42 -12.78 11.15
C LEU A 856 -2.12 -12.06 11.49
N LYS A 857 -1.36 -12.63 12.42
CA LYS A 857 -0.11 -12.05 12.92
C LYS A 857 1.07 -12.99 12.60
N ILE A 858 1.97 -12.53 11.73
CA ILE A 858 3.19 -13.26 11.36
C ILE A 858 4.23 -13.01 12.46
N ARG A 859 4.35 -13.98 13.37
CA ARG A 859 5.33 -13.94 14.46
C ARG A 859 6.63 -14.57 14.00
N VAL A 860 7.60 -13.75 13.59
CA VAL A 860 8.79 -14.21 12.86
C VAL A 860 9.62 -15.21 13.69
N GLY A 861 9.74 -14.99 15.00
CA GLY A 861 10.39 -15.95 15.91
C GLY A 861 9.71 -17.33 15.93
N TRP A 862 8.37 -17.38 15.95
CA TRP A 862 7.61 -18.63 15.91
C TRP A 862 7.61 -19.31 14.54
N VAL A 863 7.72 -18.53 13.47
CA VAL A 863 7.93 -19.07 12.11
C VAL A 863 9.28 -19.76 12.01
N LEU A 864 10.34 -19.18 12.59
CA LEU A 864 11.66 -19.85 12.68
C LEU A 864 11.59 -21.14 13.52
N GLU A 865 10.85 -21.14 14.62
CA GLU A 865 10.60 -22.38 15.39
C GLU A 865 9.81 -23.42 14.61
N ALA A 866 8.82 -23.03 13.81
CA ALA A 866 8.12 -23.96 12.94
C ALA A 866 9.06 -24.59 11.90
N ILE A 867 10.05 -23.83 11.40
CA ILE A 867 11.12 -24.37 10.54
C ILE A 867 12.03 -25.32 11.31
N ARG A 868 12.39 -25.01 12.57
CA ARG A 868 13.16 -25.91 13.45
C ARG A 868 12.41 -27.24 13.67
N TYR A 869 11.12 -27.18 14.00
CA TYR A 869 10.28 -28.38 14.12
C TYR A 869 10.20 -29.16 12.82
N TYR A 870 9.98 -28.50 11.67
CA TYR A 870 9.95 -29.17 10.38
C TYR A 870 11.24 -29.97 10.12
N LEU A 871 12.42 -29.39 10.41
CA LEU A 871 13.71 -30.08 10.23
C LEU A 871 13.89 -31.26 11.18
N GLN A 872 13.36 -31.18 12.40
CA GLN A 872 13.35 -32.31 13.35
C GLN A 872 12.47 -33.46 12.87
N LEU A 873 11.33 -33.15 12.23
CA LEU A 873 10.43 -34.15 11.65
C LEU A 873 11.04 -34.84 10.43
N PHE A 874 11.84 -34.11 9.65
CA PHE A 874 12.42 -34.58 8.41
C PHE A 874 13.97 -34.44 8.41
N PRO A 875 14.68 -35.21 9.24
CA PRO A 875 16.14 -35.08 9.37
C PRO A 875 16.88 -35.37 8.06
N GLY A 876 16.32 -36.21 7.17
CA GLY A 876 16.88 -36.46 5.83
C GLY A 876 16.87 -35.23 4.89
N GLU A 877 16.06 -34.22 5.19
CA GLU A 877 16.03 -32.95 4.45
C GLU A 877 16.99 -31.90 5.05
N ALA A 878 17.47 -32.13 6.27
CA ALA A 878 18.49 -31.36 6.96
C ALA A 878 19.89 -31.74 6.42
N ARG A 879 20.23 -31.26 5.21
CA ARG A 879 21.61 -31.36 4.69
C ARG A 879 22.63 -30.54 5.51
N ALA A 880 22.15 -29.69 6.42
CA ALA A 880 22.91 -28.86 7.35
C ALA A 880 22.44 -29.14 8.79
N ALA A 881 23.34 -29.04 9.77
CA ALA A 881 23.08 -29.43 11.16
C ALA A 881 22.06 -28.53 11.90
N CYS A 882 21.84 -27.29 11.44
CA CYS A 882 21.00 -26.30 12.12
C CYS A 882 20.47 -25.23 11.15
N VAL A 883 19.43 -24.49 11.56
CA VAL A 883 18.77 -23.44 10.75
C VAL A 883 19.75 -22.33 10.36
N GLU A 884 20.64 -21.98 11.28
CA GLU A 884 21.64 -20.92 11.14
C GLU A 884 22.67 -21.22 10.05
N SER A 885 22.83 -22.50 9.67
CA SER A 885 23.77 -22.95 8.63
C SER A 885 23.11 -23.15 7.26
N LEU A 886 21.79 -23.01 7.15
CA LEU A 886 21.08 -23.15 5.88
C LEU A 886 21.42 -22.00 4.92
N SER A 887 21.51 -22.29 3.63
CA SER A 887 21.61 -21.22 2.64
C SER A 887 20.32 -20.38 2.62
N PRO A 888 20.41 -19.08 2.26
CA PRO A 888 19.24 -18.22 2.08
C PRO A 888 18.12 -18.84 1.22
N TYR A 889 18.48 -19.46 0.09
CA TYR A 889 17.52 -20.13 -0.78
C TYR A 889 16.79 -21.29 -0.08
N ARG A 890 17.52 -22.10 0.69
CA ARG A 890 16.94 -23.22 1.46
C ARG A 890 16.01 -22.71 2.55
N LEU A 891 16.39 -21.63 3.24
CA LEU A 891 15.54 -21.01 4.26
C LEU A 891 14.22 -20.52 3.66
N ARG A 892 14.27 -19.82 2.51
CA ARG A 892 13.07 -19.40 1.77
C ARG A 892 12.18 -20.58 1.36
N THR A 893 12.78 -21.67 0.87
CA THR A 893 12.03 -22.87 0.46
C THR A 893 11.32 -23.53 1.65
N LEU A 894 12.00 -23.63 2.80
CA LEU A 894 11.42 -24.19 4.02
C LEU A 894 10.32 -23.31 4.60
N LEU A 895 10.49 -21.98 4.56
CA LEU A 895 9.44 -21.04 4.93
C LEU A 895 8.17 -21.30 4.13
N GLN A 896 8.27 -21.42 2.80
CA GLN A 896 7.10 -21.71 1.96
C GLN A 896 6.44 -23.03 2.35
N ARG A 897 7.22 -24.09 2.61
CA ARG A 897 6.68 -25.39 3.05
C ARG A 897 5.96 -25.32 4.39
N VAL A 898 6.53 -24.60 5.37
CA VAL A 898 5.91 -24.39 6.68
C VAL A 898 4.61 -23.59 6.54
N LEU A 899 4.58 -22.59 5.67
CA LEU A 899 3.37 -21.82 5.43
C LEU A 899 2.30 -22.58 4.60
N THR A 900 2.61 -23.70 3.97
CA THR A 900 1.66 -24.54 3.22
C THR A 900 1.42 -25.91 3.87
N VAL A 901 1.66 -26.06 5.17
CA VAL A 901 1.46 -27.32 5.92
C VAL A 901 0.08 -27.94 5.67
N SER A 902 -0.96 -27.12 5.53
CA SER A 902 -2.33 -27.59 5.22
C SER A 902 -2.43 -28.41 3.94
N ASP A 903 -1.55 -28.19 2.97
CA ASP A 903 -1.69 -28.71 1.61
C ASP A 903 -1.03 -30.09 1.46
N TRP A 904 -0.01 -30.38 2.27
CA TRP A 904 0.81 -31.59 2.15
C TRP A 904 0.85 -32.45 3.43
N ALA A 905 0.34 -31.96 4.56
CA ALA A 905 0.39 -32.68 5.84
C ALA A 905 -0.21 -34.08 5.75
N ASP A 906 -1.34 -34.22 5.06
CA ASP A 906 -2.04 -35.50 4.90
C ASP A 906 -1.26 -36.44 3.95
N GLU A 907 -0.68 -35.92 2.87
CA GLU A 907 0.15 -36.69 1.92
C GLU A 907 1.43 -37.24 2.56
N ARG A 908 2.03 -36.47 3.47
CA ARG A 908 3.24 -36.85 4.21
C ARG A 908 2.94 -37.65 5.49
N GLY A 909 1.67 -37.89 5.82
CA GLY A 909 1.26 -38.70 6.97
C GLY A 909 1.61 -38.08 8.33
N LEU A 910 1.51 -36.75 8.47
CA LEU A 910 1.78 -36.09 9.76
C LEU A 910 0.81 -36.57 10.84
N THR A 911 1.33 -36.88 12.02
CA THR A 911 0.48 -37.15 13.18
C THR A 911 -0.32 -35.90 13.58
N PRO A 912 -1.49 -36.05 14.23
CA PRO A 912 -2.28 -34.91 14.70
C PRO A 912 -1.49 -33.94 15.58
N LEU A 913 -0.61 -34.45 16.44
CA LEU A 913 0.26 -33.64 17.30
C LEU A 913 1.22 -32.77 16.48
N GLN A 914 1.91 -33.36 15.50
CA GLN A 914 2.86 -32.65 14.63
C GLN A 914 2.16 -31.55 13.83
N ARG A 915 0.97 -31.84 13.30
CA ARG A 915 0.14 -30.85 12.59
C ARG A 915 -0.25 -29.69 13.50
N ARG A 916 -0.72 -29.99 14.73
CA ARG A 916 -1.09 -28.96 15.72
C ARG A 916 0.10 -28.12 16.18
N GLN A 917 1.30 -28.70 16.29
CA GLN A 917 2.52 -27.95 16.60
C GLN A 917 2.87 -26.95 15.50
N LEU A 918 2.88 -27.38 14.23
CA LEU A 918 3.20 -26.51 13.10
C LEU A 918 2.15 -25.39 12.91
N GLU A 919 0.87 -25.75 12.87
CA GLU A 919 -0.22 -24.76 12.70
C GLU A 919 -0.34 -23.84 13.93
N GLY A 920 -0.09 -24.37 15.12
CA GLY A 920 -0.05 -23.63 16.37
C GLY A 920 1.07 -22.59 16.42
N CYS A 921 2.26 -22.88 15.89
CA CYS A 921 3.33 -21.90 15.74
C CYS A 921 2.91 -20.72 14.84
N LEU A 922 2.14 -21.00 13.78
CA LEU A 922 1.63 -20.00 12.86
C LEU A 922 0.37 -19.28 13.36
N CYS A 923 -0.26 -19.79 14.44
CA CYS A 923 -1.56 -19.35 14.93
C CYS A 923 -2.63 -19.33 13.82
N ARG A 924 -2.64 -20.36 12.97
CA ARG A 924 -3.55 -20.40 11.81
C ARG A 924 -4.97 -20.75 12.23
N VAL A 925 -5.92 -19.88 11.86
CA VAL A 925 -7.35 -20.05 12.16
C VAL A 925 -8.21 -20.33 10.91
N PRO A 926 -9.36 -21.01 11.05
CA PRO A 926 -10.30 -21.24 9.94
C PRO A 926 -10.95 -19.97 9.37
N LYS A 927 -11.60 -20.09 8.21
CA LYS A 927 -12.38 -18.98 7.61
C LYS A 927 -13.50 -18.53 8.55
N HIS A 928 -13.71 -17.22 8.65
CA HIS A 928 -14.73 -16.60 9.51
C HIS A 928 -14.53 -16.84 11.02
N PHE A 929 -13.38 -17.35 11.45
CA PHE A 929 -13.08 -17.62 12.86
C PHE A 929 -13.35 -16.40 13.76
N TYR A 930 -12.80 -15.24 13.45
CA TYR A 930 -13.03 -14.05 14.28
C TYR A 930 -14.50 -13.63 14.33
N ILE A 931 -15.25 -13.77 13.23
CA ILE A 931 -16.70 -13.50 13.21
C ILE A 931 -17.44 -14.49 14.13
N GLN A 932 -17.02 -15.76 14.14
CA GLN A 932 -17.56 -16.78 15.04
C GLN A 932 -17.24 -16.44 16.51
N VAL A 933 -16.03 -15.97 16.81
CA VAL A 933 -15.66 -15.54 18.17
C VAL A 933 -16.47 -14.32 18.62
N TRP A 934 -16.75 -13.37 17.71
CA TRP A 934 -17.68 -12.27 17.99
C TRP A 934 -19.08 -12.79 18.35
N ASP A 935 -19.59 -13.75 17.58
CA ASP A 935 -20.90 -14.36 17.83
C ASP A 935 -20.94 -15.13 19.16
N ILE A 936 -19.82 -15.74 19.58
CA ILE A 936 -19.67 -16.30 20.93
C ILE A 936 -19.74 -15.18 21.97
N LEU A 937 -18.96 -14.10 21.79
CA LEU A 937 -18.89 -12.99 22.75
C LEU A 937 -20.25 -12.32 23.00
N LEU A 938 -21.07 -12.18 21.95
CA LEU A 938 -22.47 -11.71 22.04
C LEU A 938 -23.35 -12.56 22.96
N ARG A 939 -22.97 -13.82 23.20
CA ARG A 939 -23.72 -14.81 23.99
C ARG A 939 -23.07 -15.10 25.34
N THR A 940 -21.96 -14.43 25.65
CA THR A 940 -21.20 -14.56 26.90
C THR A 940 -21.01 -13.18 27.55
N PRO A 941 -22.01 -12.61 28.25
CA PRO A 941 -21.95 -11.27 28.84
C PRO A 941 -20.73 -11.00 29.74
N LYS A 942 -20.18 -12.02 30.41
CA LYS A 942 -18.97 -11.87 31.26
C LYS A 942 -17.65 -12.06 30.51
N GLY A 943 -17.69 -12.28 29.20
CA GLY A 943 -16.49 -12.42 28.35
C GLY A 943 -15.92 -13.83 28.24
N ILE A 944 -14.77 -13.91 27.57
CA ILE A 944 -14.00 -15.13 27.29
C ILE A 944 -12.62 -15.00 27.96
N ILE A 945 -12.20 -16.01 28.72
CA ILE A 945 -10.90 -16.05 29.39
C ILE A 945 -10.00 -17.07 28.68
N ILE A 946 -8.80 -16.63 28.30
CA ILE A 946 -7.76 -17.45 27.67
C ILE A 946 -6.44 -17.18 28.41
N GLN A 947 -5.88 -18.17 29.09
CA GLN A 947 -4.62 -18.07 29.87
C GLN A 947 -4.60 -16.86 30.81
N GLY A 948 -5.69 -16.66 31.55
CA GLY A 948 -5.87 -15.53 32.46
C GLY A 948 -6.13 -14.18 31.79
N GLN A 949 -6.05 -14.07 30.46
CA GLN A 949 -6.47 -12.87 29.73
C GLN A 949 -7.97 -12.92 29.45
N CYS A 950 -8.70 -11.90 29.93
CA CYS A 950 -10.13 -11.77 29.67
C CYS A 950 -10.38 -10.87 28.45
N ILE A 951 -11.16 -11.37 27.50
CA ILE A 951 -11.83 -10.59 26.45
C ILE A 951 -13.24 -10.31 26.97
N PRO A 952 -13.49 -9.15 27.60
CA PRO A 952 -14.79 -8.88 28.18
C PRO A 952 -15.82 -8.59 27.07
N ALA A 953 -17.09 -8.92 27.28
CA ALA A 953 -18.12 -8.55 26.30
C ALA A 953 -18.31 -7.03 26.24
N GLU A 954 -18.25 -6.35 27.39
CA GLU A 954 -18.20 -4.91 27.50
C GLU A 954 -16.85 -4.49 28.10
N PRO A 955 -16.10 -3.54 27.49
CA PRO A 955 -16.54 -2.62 26.44
C PRO A 955 -16.29 -3.12 25.01
N THR A 956 -15.81 -4.35 24.78
CA THR A 956 -15.41 -4.80 23.43
C THR A 956 -16.53 -4.72 22.39
N LEU A 957 -17.74 -5.21 22.69
CA LEU A 957 -18.90 -5.15 21.79
C LEU A 957 -19.42 -3.72 21.58
N VAL A 958 -19.11 -2.82 22.52
CA VAL A 958 -19.50 -1.40 22.48
C VAL A 958 -18.53 -0.63 21.59
N ASN A 959 -17.24 -0.82 21.80
CA ASN A 959 -16.18 -0.08 21.14
C ASN A 959 -15.98 -0.57 19.70
N MET A 960 -16.10 -1.87 19.46
CA MET A 960 -15.70 -2.51 18.20
C MET A 960 -16.90 -2.95 17.35
N SER A 961 -16.60 -3.43 16.15
CA SER A 961 -17.59 -3.92 15.17
C SER A 961 -17.26 -5.35 14.72
N ARG A 962 -18.30 -6.14 14.43
CA ARG A 962 -18.21 -7.60 14.11
C ARG A 962 -17.16 -8.00 13.06
N SER A 963 -16.87 -7.14 12.08
CA SER A 963 -16.01 -7.46 10.94
C SER A 963 -14.73 -6.63 10.87
N GLU A 964 -14.38 -5.89 11.92
CA GLU A 964 -13.19 -5.03 11.90
C GLU A 964 -11.92 -5.78 12.31
N LEU A 965 -10.78 -5.29 11.81
CA LEU A 965 -9.48 -5.91 12.07
C LEU A 965 -9.07 -5.78 13.55
N SER A 966 -9.42 -4.67 14.21
CA SER A 966 -9.07 -4.40 15.62
C SER A 966 -9.61 -5.47 16.56
N PHE A 967 -10.85 -5.93 16.37
CA PHE A 967 -11.41 -7.03 17.16
C PHE A 967 -10.63 -8.34 16.93
N ALA A 968 -10.31 -8.66 15.68
CA ALA A 968 -9.54 -9.86 15.36
C ALA A 968 -8.17 -9.86 16.06
N LEU A 969 -7.53 -8.70 16.18
CA LEU A 969 -6.26 -8.53 16.88
C LEU A 969 -6.35 -8.74 18.40
N VAL A 970 -7.47 -8.38 19.03
CA VAL A 970 -7.72 -8.67 20.46
C VAL A 970 -7.78 -10.18 20.69
N VAL A 971 -8.54 -10.90 19.85
CA VAL A 971 -8.65 -12.37 19.91
C VAL A 971 -7.29 -13.02 19.66
N GLU A 972 -6.54 -12.53 18.68
CA GLU A 972 -5.19 -13.02 18.37
C GLU A 972 -4.23 -12.83 19.54
N SER A 973 -4.27 -11.68 20.21
CA SER A 973 -3.42 -11.40 21.38
C SER A 973 -3.67 -12.40 22.51
N ALA A 974 -4.93 -12.75 22.75
CA ALA A 974 -5.32 -13.74 23.75
C ALA A 974 -4.84 -15.16 23.40
N LEU A 975 -4.97 -15.58 22.13
CA LEU A 975 -4.45 -16.86 21.65
C LEU A 975 -2.92 -16.94 21.71
N VAL A 976 -2.25 -15.82 21.42
CA VAL A 976 -0.78 -15.70 21.47
C VAL A 976 -0.24 -15.89 22.89
N GLY A 977 -1.00 -15.48 23.92
CA GLY A 977 -0.67 -15.71 25.33
C GLY A 977 -0.55 -17.19 25.71
N VAL A 978 -1.11 -18.10 24.92
CA VAL A 978 -0.99 -19.55 25.13
C VAL A 978 0.42 -20.02 24.75
N GLY A 979 1.21 -20.46 25.73
CA GLY A 979 2.62 -20.81 25.56
C GLY A 979 2.86 -22.02 24.64
N GLY A 980 2.06 -23.08 24.73
CA GLY A 980 2.25 -24.29 23.93
C GLY A 980 1.59 -24.21 22.55
N ALA A 981 2.34 -24.45 21.47
CA ALA A 981 1.82 -24.40 20.09
C ALA A 981 0.63 -25.36 19.87
N ALA A 982 0.74 -26.63 20.31
CA ALA A 982 -0.36 -27.59 20.19
C ALA A 982 -1.59 -27.20 21.03
N ARG A 983 -1.38 -26.63 22.24
CA ARG A 983 -2.48 -26.14 23.10
C ARG A 983 -3.17 -24.93 22.47
N ARG A 984 -2.42 -24.02 21.86
CA ARG A 984 -2.96 -22.87 21.10
C ARG A 984 -3.88 -23.34 19.98
N GLN A 985 -3.50 -24.38 19.24
CA GLN A 985 -4.36 -24.95 18.20
C GLN A 985 -5.62 -25.60 18.77
N LEU A 986 -5.55 -26.27 19.92
CA LEU A 986 -6.72 -26.80 20.61
C LEU A 986 -7.69 -25.70 21.08
N CYS A 987 -7.20 -24.52 21.50
CA CYS A 987 -8.06 -23.37 21.80
C CYS A 987 -8.87 -22.92 20.57
N VAL A 988 -8.23 -22.90 19.39
CA VAL A 988 -8.90 -22.56 18.12
C VAL A 988 -9.97 -23.61 17.79
N GLU A 989 -9.65 -24.90 17.90
CA GLU A 989 -10.61 -26.01 17.69
C GLU A 989 -11.80 -25.91 18.66
N LEU A 990 -11.56 -25.63 19.94
CA LEU A 990 -12.59 -25.46 20.96
C LEU A 990 -13.55 -24.30 20.64
N LEU A 991 -13.02 -23.14 20.25
CA LEU A 991 -13.83 -21.99 19.86
C LEU A 991 -14.68 -22.28 18.62
N CYS A 992 -14.17 -23.03 17.65
CA CYS A 992 -14.97 -23.47 16.49
C CYS A 992 -16.12 -24.42 16.89
N VAL A 993 -15.84 -25.37 17.79
CA VAL A 993 -16.87 -26.28 18.33
C VAL A 993 -17.94 -25.49 19.09
N LEU A 994 -17.52 -24.56 19.95
CA LEU A 994 -18.44 -23.71 20.72
C LEU A 994 -19.30 -22.82 19.81
N ALA A 995 -18.71 -22.18 18.80
CA ALA A 995 -19.47 -21.40 17.83
C ALA A 995 -20.51 -22.24 17.10
N THR A 996 -20.18 -23.51 16.79
CA THR A 996 -21.11 -24.44 16.13
C THR A 996 -22.28 -24.81 17.06
N ILE A 997 -21.99 -25.09 18.34
CA ILE A 997 -23.01 -25.39 19.36
C ILE A 997 -23.94 -24.20 19.56
N LEU A 998 -23.42 -22.99 19.77
CA LEU A 998 -24.23 -21.78 20.00
C LEU A 998 -25.04 -21.35 18.76
N ARG A 999 -24.53 -21.62 17.55
CA ARG A 999 -25.26 -21.35 16.30
C ARG A 999 -26.42 -22.32 16.11
N ARG A 1000 -26.27 -23.60 16.49
CA ARG A 1000 -27.34 -24.60 16.40
C ARG A 1000 -28.41 -24.41 17.48
N ASN A 1001 -28.06 -23.77 18.60
CA ASN A 1001 -28.94 -23.56 19.75
C ASN A 1001 -29.03 -22.05 20.07
N PRO A 1002 -29.83 -21.26 19.30
CA PRO A 1002 -29.96 -19.81 19.45
C PRO A 1002 -30.51 -19.34 20.81
N GLU A 1003 -31.14 -20.23 21.58
CA GLU A 1003 -31.65 -20.02 22.93
C GLU A 1003 -30.56 -20.01 24.01
N LEU A 1004 -29.40 -20.60 23.76
CA LEU A 1004 -28.33 -20.67 24.75
C LEU A 1004 -27.63 -19.31 24.94
N ARG A 1005 -27.50 -18.89 26.20
CA ARG A 1005 -26.67 -17.77 26.67
C ARG A 1005 -25.87 -18.22 27.90
N LEU A 1006 -24.58 -17.92 27.95
CA LEU A 1006 -23.71 -18.32 29.06
C LEU A 1006 -23.67 -17.21 30.11
N GLN A 1007 -24.15 -17.46 31.32
CA GLN A 1007 -24.20 -16.45 32.38
C GLN A 1007 -22.83 -16.17 33.04
N HIS A 1008 -21.90 -17.11 32.93
CA HIS A 1008 -20.55 -17.00 33.48
C HIS A 1008 -19.52 -16.69 32.40
N SER A 1009 -18.34 -16.21 32.82
CA SER A 1009 -17.20 -16.06 31.93
C SER A 1009 -16.80 -17.42 31.37
N LEU A 1010 -16.51 -17.47 30.07
CA LEU A 1010 -16.09 -18.69 29.40
C LEU A 1010 -14.59 -18.90 29.60
N ASP A 1011 -14.20 -19.75 30.55
CA ASP A 1011 -12.80 -20.14 30.75
C ASP A 1011 -12.41 -21.27 29.78
N LEU A 1012 -11.62 -20.95 28.75
CA LEU A 1012 -11.17 -21.93 27.78
C LEU A 1012 -10.16 -22.93 28.36
N ASP A 1013 -9.36 -22.54 29.35
CA ASP A 1013 -8.37 -23.44 29.94
C ASP A 1013 -9.07 -24.52 30.77
N ALA A 1014 -10.04 -24.13 31.59
CA ALA A 1014 -10.85 -25.07 32.35
C ALA A 1014 -11.59 -26.08 31.44
N LEU A 1015 -12.12 -25.62 30.31
CA LEU A 1015 -12.79 -26.49 29.33
C LEU A 1015 -11.82 -27.44 28.63
N LEU A 1016 -10.62 -26.96 28.28
CA LEU A 1016 -9.59 -27.81 27.68
C LEU A 1016 -9.08 -28.86 28.67
N ASP A 1017 -8.89 -28.49 29.93
CA ASP A 1017 -8.43 -29.41 30.96
C ASP A 1017 -9.50 -30.47 31.30
N ASP A 1018 -10.80 -30.12 31.32
CA ASP A 1018 -11.92 -31.08 31.47
C ASP A 1018 -12.02 -32.03 30.26
N ALA A 1019 -11.88 -31.51 29.03
CA ALA A 1019 -11.84 -32.32 27.82
C ALA A 1019 -10.66 -33.29 27.83
N HIS A 1020 -9.49 -32.82 28.28
CA HIS A 1020 -8.29 -33.62 28.37
C HIS A 1020 -8.39 -34.69 29.47
N ALA A 1021 -8.95 -34.37 30.64
CA ALA A 1021 -9.21 -35.33 31.71
C ALA A 1021 -10.19 -36.42 31.26
N THR A 1022 -11.25 -36.04 30.54
CA THR A 1022 -12.23 -36.98 29.98
C THR A 1022 -11.58 -37.90 28.95
N TYR A 1023 -10.72 -37.36 28.07
CA TYR A 1023 -9.97 -38.15 27.11
C TYR A 1023 -9.03 -39.16 27.78
N ARG A 1024 -8.26 -38.74 28.81
CA ARG A 1024 -7.39 -39.66 29.57
C ARG A 1024 -8.19 -40.81 30.19
N LYS A 1025 -9.35 -40.49 30.78
CA LYS A 1025 -10.24 -41.49 31.39
C LYS A 1025 -10.74 -42.51 30.37
N ASP A 1026 -11.10 -42.06 29.17
CA ASP A 1026 -11.64 -42.92 28.11
C ASP A 1026 -10.53 -43.74 27.40
N CYS A 1027 -9.28 -43.25 27.39
CA CYS A 1027 -8.14 -43.94 26.75
C CYS A 1027 -7.29 -44.83 27.71
N GLY A 1028 -7.52 -44.78 29.03
CA GLY A 1028 -6.89 -45.68 29.99
C GLY A 1028 -5.36 -45.57 30.12
N SER A 1029 -4.76 -44.44 29.73
CA SER A 1029 -3.32 -44.20 29.76
C SER A 1029 -3.00 -42.85 30.43
N ASP A 1030 -2.09 -42.89 31.42
CA ASP A 1030 -1.51 -41.70 32.08
C ASP A 1030 -0.33 -41.08 31.32
N ALA A 1031 0.09 -41.67 30.19
CA ALA A 1031 1.24 -41.21 29.43
C ALA A 1031 0.90 -40.06 28.46
N GLU A 1032 1.70 -39.00 28.51
CA GLU A 1032 1.76 -37.97 27.47
C GLU A 1032 2.18 -38.59 26.12
N PRO A 1033 1.57 -38.16 25.00
CA PRO A 1033 0.84 -36.90 24.88
C PRO A 1033 -0.69 -37.08 24.84
N GLY A 1034 -1.41 -36.31 25.67
CA GLY A 1034 -2.87 -36.43 25.86
C GLY A 1034 -3.72 -35.93 24.68
N LEU A 1035 -4.80 -35.16 24.90
CA LEU A 1035 -5.79 -34.76 23.86
C LEU A 1035 -5.17 -34.18 22.55
N SER A 1036 -3.95 -33.63 22.63
CA SER A 1036 -3.18 -33.12 21.50
C SER A 1036 -2.77 -34.18 20.46
N THR A 1037 -2.75 -35.48 20.80
CA THR A 1037 -2.49 -36.59 19.86
C THR A 1037 -3.74 -37.12 19.19
N ALA A 1038 -4.91 -36.87 19.77
CA ALA A 1038 -6.18 -37.35 19.26
C ALA A 1038 -6.45 -36.80 17.85
N THR A 1039 -7.08 -37.61 16.99
CA THR A 1039 -7.55 -37.14 15.69
C THR A 1039 -8.53 -35.97 15.85
N ALA A 1040 -8.68 -35.13 14.81
CA ALA A 1040 -9.55 -33.96 14.88
C ALA A 1040 -11.00 -34.32 15.26
N ALA A 1041 -11.53 -35.44 14.76
CA ALA A 1041 -12.87 -35.91 15.08
C ALA A 1041 -13.00 -36.33 16.56
N LEU A 1042 -12.03 -37.09 17.07
CA LEU A 1042 -12.03 -37.55 18.46
C LEU A 1042 -11.88 -36.37 19.42
N ALA A 1043 -10.92 -35.49 19.14
CA ALA A 1043 -10.72 -34.26 19.92
C ALA A 1043 -11.98 -33.39 19.94
N ALA A 1044 -12.60 -33.13 18.77
CA ALA A 1044 -13.85 -32.37 18.70
C ALA A 1044 -14.98 -33.00 19.52
N GLY A 1045 -15.06 -34.33 19.59
CA GLY A 1045 -16.01 -35.04 20.44
C GLY A 1045 -15.82 -34.76 21.94
N HIS A 1046 -14.58 -34.85 22.43
CA HIS A 1046 -14.27 -34.55 23.83
C HIS A 1046 -14.42 -33.06 24.16
N LEU A 1047 -14.03 -32.17 23.24
CA LEU A 1047 -14.24 -30.72 23.37
C LEU A 1047 -15.74 -30.38 23.45
N ALA A 1048 -16.56 -30.98 22.57
CA ALA A 1048 -18.00 -30.80 22.59
C ALA A 1048 -18.61 -31.32 23.91
N ARG A 1049 -18.14 -32.46 24.41
CA ARG A 1049 -18.59 -33.03 25.69
C ARG A 1049 -18.27 -32.12 26.87
N ALA A 1050 -17.06 -31.55 26.92
CA ALA A 1050 -16.67 -30.59 27.95
C ALA A 1050 -17.54 -29.32 27.90
N VAL A 1051 -17.77 -28.77 26.70
CA VAL A 1051 -18.67 -27.61 26.52
C VAL A 1051 -20.09 -27.94 26.98
N VAL A 1052 -20.66 -29.05 26.53
CA VAL A 1052 -22.02 -29.46 26.91
C VAL A 1052 -22.12 -29.70 28.41
N ASN A 1053 -21.15 -30.36 29.03
CA ASN A 1053 -21.11 -30.57 30.47
C ASN A 1053 -21.03 -29.24 31.23
N ALA A 1054 -20.22 -28.29 30.77
CA ALA A 1054 -20.15 -26.96 31.38
C ALA A 1054 -21.45 -26.18 31.22
N VAL A 1055 -22.09 -26.24 30.05
CA VAL A 1055 -23.41 -25.64 29.81
C VAL A 1055 -24.48 -26.29 30.68
N LEU A 1056 -24.48 -27.62 30.83
CA LEU A 1056 -25.44 -28.34 31.66
C LEU A 1056 -25.21 -28.10 33.16
N ARG A 1057 -23.96 -28.05 33.62
CA ARG A 1057 -23.61 -27.68 35.00
C ARG A 1057 -24.00 -26.24 35.31
N GLY A 1058 -23.89 -25.33 34.33
CA GLY A 1058 -24.37 -23.96 34.42
C GLY A 1058 -25.88 -23.84 34.32
N ALA A 1059 -26.56 -24.64 33.49
CA ALA A 1059 -28.02 -24.67 33.35
C ALA A 1059 -28.73 -25.35 34.54
N ALA A 1060 -28.01 -26.17 35.30
CA ALA A 1060 -28.46 -26.67 36.60
C ALA A 1060 -28.48 -25.56 37.68
N ALA A 1061 -27.90 -24.38 37.40
CA ALA A 1061 -28.01 -23.18 38.20
C ALA A 1061 -28.73 -22.07 37.40
N ASP A 1062 -30.04 -21.93 37.68
CA ASP A 1062 -30.91 -20.80 37.31
C ASP A 1062 -31.53 -20.78 35.90
N LEU A 1063 -32.64 -21.53 35.78
CA LEU A 1063 -33.76 -21.19 34.90
C LEU A 1063 -34.54 -20.01 35.52
N VAL A 1064 -34.37 -18.80 34.99
CA VAL A 1064 -35.35 -17.71 35.16
C VAL A 1064 -36.01 -17.46 33.81
N PRO A 1065 -37.35 -17.38 33.73
CA PRO A 1065 -38.04 -17.18 32.46
C PRO A 1065 -37.65 -15.84 31.83
N ALA A 1066 -37.47 -15.87 30.51
CA ALA A 1066 -37.17 -14.70 29.72
C ALA A 1066 -38.37 -13.73 29.73
N ASP A 1067 -38.24 -12.58 30.37
CA ASP A 1067 -39.10 -11.44 30.07
C ASP A 1067 -38.74 -10.92 28.68
N ARG A 1068 -39.59 -11.27 27.70
CA ARG A 1068 -39.76 -10.51 26.45
C ARG A 1068 -40.84 -9.45 26.67
N PRO A 1069 -40.78 -8.35 25.91
CA PRO A 1069 -41.83 -8.22 24.91
C PRO A 1069 -41.24 -8.24 23.50
N ALA A 1070 -42.07 -8.72 22.58
CA ALA A 1070 -41.76 -9.04 21.21
C ALA A 1070 -41.63 -7.78 20.32
N CYS A 1071 -40.77 -7.87 19.30
CA CYS A 1071 -41.18 -7.63 17.91
C CYS A 1071 -40.10 -8.17 16.95
N LEU A 1072 -40.40 -9.34 16.38
CA LEU A 1072 -39.79 -9.89 15.18
C LEU A 1072 -40.96 -10.15 14.23
N VAL A 1073 -41.00 -9.49 13.08
CA VAL A 1073 -41.73 -10.00 11.91
C VAL A 1073 -40.92 -9.71 10.65
N ALA A 1074 -40.57 -10.81 9.97
CA ALA A 1074 -40.12 -11.02 8.58
C ALA A 1074 -38.76 -10.43 8.14
#